data_AF-A0A1B7TDU9-F1
#
_entry.id   AF-A0A1B7TDU9-F1
#
_cell.length_a   1.000
_cell.length_b   1.000
_cell.length_c   1.000
_cell.angle_alpha   90.00
_cell.angle_beta   90.00
_cell.angle_gamma   90.00
#
_symmetry.space_group_name_H-M   'P 1'
#
loop_
_entity.id
_entity.type
_entity.pdbx_description
1 polymer ?
#
loop_
_entity_poly.entity_id
_entity_poly.type
_entity_poly.pdbx_seq_one_letter_code
_entity_poly.pdbx_strand_id
1 'polypeptide(L)'
;MSKSFIEVLNYISNDTTYSPCVIIHGKINGDKSDKNIIIKNLNNNYSELQYEINYSFFKATVELQPGINNLLFISQKNGTLPFNLNYVPLASNKPIHLCLLVGSDSPMKYDTNDKKEYDLPSDVHLKLAIQKLQIAGRLTQSYTNEQMYRNGYSQRTMQFVEEFSDAGLYRQTKFSKSNIKIHVLRSSYKTSEILNPDIAQQNQNGKNRGKLFDIAIEEIIKYDNGKLIANYSSSNPIQAAVIFMDTKFDPKLNLILGHAALGGGSDLVKLAIFGSHGLYCWPSYWEDLTSIMLNNNRVVDNGLPVSNDNGEAGTVFETFSTTLGAFIHEMGHSLTLPHRTFGVMLRDYIVFHRSFMSREVSGRGNNYSKSKFIEGRAFVPADECCWHPLDLVRFNNHECFRLPTDVKLLEQTSTVVKVLPDKQSMTFENKNGGIYAIEIQDLKSGDQLSRGWHIYANPVTQIIKLDVNKDIVQKSGLELKDIALEIFARNTSPIKIQNLNTFITESTLTIQGRQVTKSLLYGSQNEKPVYYLLPQGTETKVNKIIVYHGGAIDGLKIFFSSNYPPILLGHETGNFSTFNINNDNIGKIKLRSGQWIDAVQFFNKQNIPLTPFVGNVNGGSEHVLEGSIVGIYGSWSNWMDGIGVLY
;
A
#
# COMPACT_ATOMS: atom_id res chain seq x y z
N MET A 1 -36.49 14.18 25.27
CA MET A 1 -35.39 13.21 25.38
C MET A 1 -34.27 13.88 26.16
N SER A 2 -33.87 13.36 27.31
CA SER A 2 -32.68 13.86 28.01
C SER A 2 -31.47 13.62 27.11
N LYS A 3 -30.66 14.66 26.86
CA LYS A 3 -29.37 14.47 26.18
C LYS A 3 -28.51 13.56 27.06
N SER A 4 -27.96 12.48 26.49
CA SER A 4 -26.94 11.67 27.17
C SER A 4 -25.75 12.54 27.55
N PHE A 5 -25.24 12.39 28.78
CA PHE A 5 -24.07 13.14 29.24
C PHE A 5 -22.77 12.64 28.63
N ILE A 6 -22.73 11.39 28.16
CA ILE A 6 -21.63 10.79 27.40
C ILE A 6 -22.10 10.63 25.95
N GLU A 7 -21.28 11.05 25.00
CA GLU A 7 -21.57 10.99 23.56
C GLU A 7 -20.41 10.32 22.82
N VAL A 8 -20.71 9.37 21.92
CA VAL A 8 -19.76 8.78 20.98
C VAL A 8 -19.92 9.49 19.63
N LEU A 9 -18.80 9.95 19.05
CA LEU A 9 -18.78 10.89 17.93
C LEU A 9 -18.52 10.23 16.56
N ASN A 10 -17.83 9.09 16.54
CA ASN A 10 -17.32 8.49 15.31
C ASN A 10 -17.84 7.08 15.05
N TYR A 11 -18.82 6.60 15.81
CA TYR A 11 -19.50 5.33 15.59
C TYR A 11 -20.98 5.42 15.96
N ILE A 12 -21.80 4.59 15.33
CA ILE A 12 -23.21 4.42 15.67
C ILE A 12 -23.36 3.13 16.47
N SER A 13 -24.14 3.16 17.56
CA SER A 13 -24.37 1.94 18.34
C SER A 13 -25.12 0.89 17.52
N ASN A 14 -24.70 -0.36 17.67
CA ASN A 14 -25.12 -1.54 16.91
C ASN A 14 -24.58 -1.60 15.47
N ASP A 15 -23.64 -0.74 15.08
CA ASP A 15 -22.96 -0.87 13.79
C ASP A 15 -22.12 -2.14 13.71
N THR A 16 -21.93 -2.61 12.48
CA THR A 16 -20.98 -3.67 12.16
C THR A 16 -19.62 -3.07 11.83
N THR A 17 -18.58 -3.64 12.43
CA THR A 17 -17.17 -3.32 12.16
C THR A 17 -16.44 -4.55 11.66
N TYR A 18 -15.41 -4.32 10.84
CA TYR A 18 -14.52 -5.37 10.34
C TYR A 18 -13.10 -5.24 10.92
N SER A 19 -12.94 -4.40 11.95
CA SER A 19 -11.68 -4.24 12.68
C SER A 19 -11.76 -4.92 14.05
N PRO A 20 -10.77 -5.74 14.43
CA PRO A 20 -10.71 -6.35 15.77
C PRO A 20 -10.38 -5.34 16.88
N CYS A 21 -10.02 -4.11 16.52
CA CYS A 21 -9.75 -3.02 17.45
C CYS A 21 -10.21 -1.69 16.85
N VAL A 22 -10.77 -0.79 17.65
CA VAL A 22 -11.34 0.48 17.21
C VAL A 22 -10.89 1.64 18.10
N ILE A 23 -10.81 2.85 17.52
CA ILE A 23 -10.53 4.08 18.28
C ILE A 23 -11.84 4.86 18.40
N ILE A 24 -12.45 4.88 19.57
CA ILE A 24 -13.70 5.58 19.84
C ILE A 24 -13.39 7.00 20.26
N HIS A 25 -13.96 7.96 19.54
CA HIS A 25 -13.92 9.38 19.89
C HIS A 25 -15.20 9.72 20.64
N GLY A 26 -15.09 10.42 21.76
CA GLY A 26 -16.27 10.79 22.53
C GLY A 26 -16.14 12.13 23.25
N LYS A 27 -17.29 12.56 23.79
CA LYS A 27 -17.47 13.84 24.44
C LYS A 27 -18.32 13.71 25.70
N ILE A 28 -17.97 14.49 26.72
CA ILE A 28 -18.76 14.71 27.93
C ILE A 28 -19.51 16.03 27.81
N ASN A 29 -20.84 15.97 27.89
CA ASN A 29 -21.73 17.13 27.80
C ASN A 29 -22.21 17.64 29.18
N GLY A 30 -22.06 16.85 30.25
CA GLY A 30 -22.47 17.21 31.61
C GLY A 30 -21.37 17.87 32.45
N ASP A 31 -21.12 17.34 33.65
CA ASP A 31 -20.06 17.83 34.53
C ASP A 31 -18.68 17.57 33.90
N LYS A 32 -17.97 18.65 33.59
CA LYS A 32 -16.65 18.64 32.92
C LYS A 32 -15.48 18.40 33.88
N SER A 33 -15.74 18.15 35.16
CA SER A 33 -14.71 17.88 36.16
C SER A 33 -14.26 16.42 36.21
N ASP A 34 -14.99 15.50 35.55
CA ASP A 34 -14.51 14.14 35.33
C ASP A 34 -13.23 14.17 34.47
N LYS A 35 -12.16 13.58 35.00
CA LYS A 35 -10.84 13.53 34.35
C LYS A 35 -10.59 12.24 33.58
N ASN A 36 -11.42 11.21 33.82
CA ASN A 36 -11.22 9.89 33.25
C ASN A 36 -12.56 9.25 32.89
N ILE A 37 -12.54 8.44 31.85
CA ILE A 37 -13.64 7.56 31.46
C ILE A 37 -13.17 6.11 31.53
N ILE A 38 -14.00 5.25 32.09
CA ILE A 38 -13.75 3.81 32.15
C ILE A 38 -14.57 3.14 31.06
N ILE A 39 -13.97 2.18 30.37
CA ILE A 39 -14.63 1.38 29.34
C ILE A 39 -14.50 -0.08 29.71
N LYS A 40 -15.63 -0.74 29.73
CA LYS A 40 -15.75 -2.17 30.01
C LYS A 40 -16.47 -2.85 28.85
N ASN A 41 -15.97 -3.99 28.41
CA ASN A 41 -16.72 -4.88 27.53
C ASN A 41 -17.43 -5.92 28.41
N LEU A 42 -18.76 -5.86 28.49
CA LEU A 42 -19.57 -6.72 29.36
C LEU A 42 -19.62 -8.18 28.89
N ASN A 43 -19.16 -8.46 27.66
CA ASN A 43 -19.22 -9.80 27.06
C ASN A 43 -17.99 -10.64 27.36
N ASN A 44 -16.96 -10.05 27.97
CA ASN A 44 -15.73 -10.73 28.28
C ASN A 44 -15.19 -10.26 29.64
N ASN A 45 -14.15 -10.96 30.10
CA ASN A 45 -13.51 -10.66 31.38
C ASN A 45 -12.32 -9.70 31.20
N TYR A 46 -12.30 -8.88 30.14
CA TYR A 46 -11.17 -7.95 29.92
C TYR A 46 -11.04 -7.02 31.13
N SER A 47 -9.80 -6.62 31.43
CA SER A 47 -9.57 -5.54 32.39
C SER A 47 -10.36 -4.31 31.94
N GLU A 48 -10.94 -3.60 32.89
CA GLU A 48 -11.52 -2.30 32.63
C GLU A 48 -10.40 -1.35 32.21
N LEU A 49 -10.57 -0.68 31.05
CA LEU A 49 -9.58 0.27 30.54
C LEU A 49 -10.00 1.69 30.89
N GLN A 50 -9.03 2.52 31.27
CA GLN A 50 -9.25 3.90 31.66
C GLN A 50 -8.54 4.85 30.70
N TYR A 51 -9.26 5.86 30.23
CA TYR A 51 -8.75 6.90 29.33
C TYR A 51 -8.98 8.29 29.90
N GLU A 52 -8.09 9.23 29.60
CA GLU A 52 -8.22 10.61 30.06
C GLU A 52 -9.29 11.39 29.27
N ILE A 53 -10.07 12.19 30.00
CA ILE A 53 -10.99 13.19 29.44
C ILE A 53 -10.26 14.54 29.48
N ASN A 54 -10.00 15.12 28.31
CA ASN A 54 -9.33 16.41 28.17
C ASN A 54 -10.22 17.36 27.37
N TYR A 55 -10.45 18.56 27.91
CA TYR A 55 -11.33 19.57 27.29
C TYR A 55 -12.72 19.04 26.96
N SER A 56 -13.27 18.15 27.80
CA SER A 56 -14.53 17.42 27.60
C SER A 56 -14.51 16.36 26.49
N PHE A 57 -13.36 16.03 25.91
CA PHE A 57 -13.22 15.00 24.89
C PHE A 57 -12.34 13.84 25.37
N PHE A 58 -12.58 12.65 24.87
CA PHE A 58 -11.74 11.49 25.11
C PHE A 58 -11.54 10.70 23.81
N LYS A 59 -10.46 9.92 23.79
CA LYS A 59 -10.23 8.89 22.78
C LYS A 59 -9.94 7.58 23.51
N ALA A 60 -10.51 6.50 23.00
CA ALA A 60 -10.41 5.19 23.62
C ALA A 60 -10.16 4.10 22.60
N THR A 61 -9.08 3.35 22.78
CA THR A 61 -8.71 2.24 21.90
C THR A 61 -9.22 0.93 22.45
N VAL A 62 -10.28 0.39 21.87
CA VAL A 62 -10.99 -0.78 22.42
C VAL A 62 -10.78 -1.99 21.53
N GLU A 63 -10.36 -3.10 22.11
CA GLU A 63 -10.29 -4.37 21.43
C GLU A 63 -11.63 -5.11 21.48
N LEU A 64 -12.01 -5.72 20.37
CA LEU A 64 -13.28 -6.39 20.16
C LEU A 64 -13.10 -7.91 20.01
N GLN A 65 -14.17 -8.65 20.25
CA GLN A 65 -14.27 -10.08 19.98
C GLN A 65 -15.27 -10.35 18.87
N PRO A 66 -15.09 -11.43 18.08
CA PRO A 66 -16.06 -11.79 17.04
C PRO A 66 -17.49 -11.83 17.59
N GLY A 67 -18.42 -11.20 16.88
CA GLY A 67 -19.81 -11.01 17.30
C GLY A 67 -20.06 -9.68 18.02
N ILE A 68 -21.15 -9.65 18.80
CA ILE A 68 -21.59 -8.45 19.51
C ILE A 68 -20.64 -8.19 20.69
N ASN A 69 -20.22 -6.93 20.85
CA ASN A 69 -19.44 -6.41 21.96
C ASN A 69 -20.28 -5.35 22.68
N ASN A 70 -20.68 -5.65 23.91
CA ASN A 70 -21.49 -4.74 24.73
C ASN A 70 -20.56 -3.85 25.55
N LEU A 71 -20.21 -2.68 25.00
CA LEU A 71 -19.35 -1.73 25.69
C LEU A 71 -20.17 -0.90 26.68
N LEU A 72 -19.62 -0.65 27.85
CA LEU A 72 -20.16 0.24 28.85
C LEU A 72 -19.15 1.34 29.15
N PHE A 73 -19.50 2.57 28.80
CA PHE A 73 -18.76 3.77 29.15
C PHE A 73 -19.22 4.25 30.51
N ILE A 74 -18.29 4.53 31.41
CA ILE A 74 -18.58 4.90 32.80
C ILE A 74 -17.82 6.18 33.12
N SER A 75 -18.57 7.19 33.55
CA SER A 75 -18.07 8.47 34.01
C SER A 75 -18.57 8.68 35.43
N GLN A 76 -17.68 8.99 36.38
CA GLN A 76 -18.03 9.01 37.81
C GLN A 76 -19.18 9.98 38.12
N LYS A 77 -19.24 11.12 37.45
CA LYS A 77 -20.27 12.15 37.67
C LYS A 77 -21.33 12.21 36.58
N ASN A 78 -21.04 11.66 35.41
CA ASN A 78 -21.92 11.74 34.24
C ASN A 78 -22.70 10.46 33.95
N GLY A 79 -22.59 9.45 34.82
CA GLY A 79 -23.31 8.19 34.71
C GLY A 79 -22.70 7.23 33.70
N THR A 80 -23.52 6.43 33.05
CA THR A 80 -23.08 5.38 32.14
C THR A 80 -23.74 5.48 30.77
N LEU A 81 -23.05 4.99 29.74
CA LEU A 81 -23.56 4.84 28.37
C LEU A 81 -23.27 3.42 27.88
N PRO A 82 -24.31 2.58 27.71
CA PRO A 82 -24.21 1.33 26.96
C PRO A 82 -24.04 1.62 25.47
N PHE A 83 -23.14 0.90 24.81
CA PHE A 83 -22.83 1.07 23.39
C PHE A 83 -22.38 -0.25 22.78
N ASN A 84 -23.06 -0.70 21.73
CA ASN A 84 -22.78 -2.01 21.15
C ASN A 84 -22.05 -1.89 19.82
N LEU A 85 -21.12 -2.80 19.54
CA LEU A 85 -20.51 -2.97 18.22
C LEU A 85 -20.48 -4.44 17.84
N ASN A 86 -20.84 -4.77 16.60
CA ASN A 86 -20.75 -6.14 16.08
C ASN A 86 -19.48 -6.30 15.23
N TYR A 87 -18.48 -7.03 15.72
CA TYR A 87 -17.25 -7.29 14.97
C TYR A 87 -17.39 -8.57 14.13
N VAL A 88 -17.22 -8.43 12.82
CA VAL A 88 -17.21 -9.56 11.87
C VAL A 88 -15.79 -9.74 11.31
N PRO A 89 -15.10 -10.85 11.63
CA PRO A 89 -13.77 -11.13 11.10
C PRO A 89 -13.78 -11.36 9.58
N LEU A 90 -12.72 -10.90 8.90
CA LEU A 90 -12.52 -11.10 7.47
C LEU A 90 -11.48 -12.20 7.19
N ALA A 91 -11.71 -13.39 7.73
CA ALA A 91 -10.73 -14.49 7.71
C ALA A 91 -10.36 -15.00 6.29
N SER A 92 -11.19 -14.70 5.28
CA SER A 92 -10.90 -15.03 3.88
C SER A 92 -10.00 -14.01 3.17
N ASN A 93 -9.77 -12.84 3.76
CA ASN A 93 -8.89 -11.84 3.17
C ASN A 93 -7.44 -12.32 3.27
N LYS A 94 -6.64 -11.90 2.31
CA LYS A 94 -5.21 -12.13 2.33
C LYS A 94 -4.59 -11.44 3.55
N PRO A 95 -3.98 -12.19 4.48
CA PRO A 95 -3.43 -11.61 5.69
C PRO A 95 -2.00 -11.12 5.47
N ILE A 96 -1.54 -10.26 6.38
CA ILE A 96 -0.13 -9.94 6.58
C ILE A 96 0.42 -10.88 7.66
N HIS A 97 1.58 -11.47 7.40
CA HIS A 97 2.33 -12.27 8.36
C HIS A 97 3.27 -11.37 9.18
N LEU A 98 3.01 -11.22 10.48
CA LEU A 98 3.94 -10.53 11.38
C LEU A 98 5.01 -11.51 11.88
N CYS A 99 6.27 -11.10 11.80
CA CYS A 99 7.41 -11.94 12.08
C CYS A 99 8.40 -11.27 13.03
N LEU A 100 9.01 -12.07 13.91
CA LEU A 100 10.21 -11.72 14.68
C LEU A 100 11.37 -12.56 14.14
N LEU A 101 12.35 -11.91 13.51
CA LEU A 101 13.55 -12.58 13.03
C LEU A 101 14.66 -12.46 14.05
N VAL A 102 15.27 -13.60 14.37
CA VAL A 102 16.36 -13.73 15.31
C VAL A 102 17.51 -14.53 14.69
N GLY A 103 18.77 -14.18 14.96
CA GLY A 103 19.96 -14.89 14.50
C GLY A 103 20.00 -16.34 14.97
N SER A 104 20.77 -17.22 14.32
CA SER A 104 20.84 -18.66 14.65
C SER A 104 21.23 -18.91 16.11
N ASP A 105 22.17 -18.12 16.63
CA ASP A 105 22.71 -18.15 17.99
C ASP A 105 22.12 -17.07 18.92
N SER A 106 21.07 -16.37 18.47
CA SER A 106 20.54 -15.23 19.21
C SER A 106 19.96 -15.63 20.57
N PRO A 107 20.21 -14.82 21.61
CA PRO A 107 19.63 -15.00 22.94
C PRO A 107 18.16 -14.57 23.02
N MET A 108 17.55 -14.13 21.91
CA MET A 108 16.17 -13.65 21.84
C MET A 108 15.92 -12.49 22.83
N LYS A 109 16.79 -11.47 22.82
CA LYS A 109 16.65 -10.25 23.63
C LYS A 109 16.76 -9.01 22.76
N TYR A 110 15.76 -8.12 22.80
CA TYR A 110 15.84 -6.83 22.12
C TYR A 110 16.65 -5.81 22.93
N ASP A 111 17.03 -4.71 22.30
CA ASP A 111 17.73 -3.63 22.98
C ASP A 111 16.79 -2.76 23.83
N THR A 112 17.23 -2.41 25.03
CA THR A 112 16.50 -1.56 25.96
C THR A 112 17.48 -0.78 26.83
N ASN A 113 17.10 0.43 27.21
CA ASN A 113 17.82 1.25 28.19
C ASN A 113 17.25 1.10 29.61
N ASP A 114 16.14 0.38 29.81
CA ASP A 114 15.65 0.05 31.13
C ASP A 114 16.45 -1.13 31.69
N LYS A 115 17.32 -0.86 32.66
CA LYS A 115 18.13 -1.89 33.32
C LYS A 115 17.28 -3.04 33.89
N LYS A 116 16.09 -2.76 34.42
CA LYS A 116 15.20 -3.80 34.96
C LYS A 116 14.71 -4.72 33.85
N GLU A 117 14.41 -4.17 32.69
CA GLU A 117 13.98 -4.94 31.51
C GLU A 117 15.18 -5.67 30.88
N TYR A 118 16.35 -5.02 30.79
CA TYR A 118 17.59 -5.61 30.28
C TYR A 118 17.98 -6.89 31.03
N ASP A 119 17.87 -6.87 32.36
CA ASP A 119 18.23 -7.98 33.24
C ASP A 119 17.21 -9.14 33.21
N LEU A 120 16.07 -8.99 32.51
CA LEU A 120 15.08 -10.06 32.39
C LEU A 120 15.63 -11.29 31.63
N PRO A 121 15.14 -12.51 31.95
CA PRO A 121 15.43 -13.71 31.18
C PRO A 121 15.03 -13.62 29.70
N SER A 122 15.69 -14.40 28.85
CA SER A 122 15.49 -14.41 27.40
C SER A 122 14.07 -14.80 26.97
N ASP A 123 13.46 -15.79 27.62
CA ASP A 123 12.09 -16.21 27.38
C ASP A 123 11.08 -15.11 27.69
N VAL A 124 11.36 -14.30 28.72
CA VAL A 124 10.54 -13.14 29.08
C VAL A 124 10.68 -12.03 28.04
N HIS A 125 11.90 -11.76 27.56
CA HIS A 125 12.13 -10.81 26.45
C HIS A 125 11.35 -11.22 25.19
N LEU A 126 11.47 -12.48 24.77
CA LEU A 126 10.74 -12.98 23.61
C LEU A 126 9.23 -12.80 23.78
N LYS A 127 8.70 -13.15 24.96
CA LYS A 127 7.28 -12.97 25.27
C LYS A 127 6.86 -11.50 25.17
N LEU A 128 7.63 -10.59 25.78
CA LEU A 128 7.33 -9.15 25.73
C LEU A 128 7.37 -8.62 24.29
N ALA A 129 8.34 -9.04 23.48
CA ALA A 129 8.42 -8.67 22.07
C ALA A 129 7.18 -9.13 21.29
N ILE A 130 6.76 -10.39 21.48
CA ILE A 130 5.53 -10.92 20.86
C ILE A 130 4.31 -10.08 21.27
N GLN A 131 4.14 -9.79 22.56
CA GLN A 131 3.03 -8.96 23.07
C GLN A 131 3.03 -7.55 22.47
N LYS A 132 4.20 -6.91 22.41
CA LYS A 132 4.38 -5.58 21.82
C LYS A 132 4.02 -5.57 20.34
N LEU A 133 4.41 -6.57 19.56
CA LEU A 133 4.03 -6.68 18.16
C LEU A 133 2.53 -6.95 17.98
N GLN A 134 1.92 -7.76 18.85
CA GLN A 134 0.48 -8.01 18.81
C GLN A 134 -0.32 -6.72 19.07
N ILE A 135 0.05 -5.94 20.09
CA ILE A 135 -0.60 -4.64 20.34
C ILE A 135 -0.31 -3.68 19.19
N ALA A 136 0.93 -3.59 18.70
CA ALA A 136 1.27 -2.76 17.55
C ALA A 136 0.42 -3.08 16.33
N GLY A 137 0.22 -4.36 15.99
CA GLY A 137 -0.67 -4.78 14.90
C GLY A 137 -2.12 -4.31 15.13
N ARG A 138 -2.65 -4.45 16.35
CA ARG A 138 -4.00 -3.97 16.69
C ARG A 138 -4.11 -2.44 16.63
N LEU A 139 -3.07 -1.70 17.02
CA LEU A 139 -2.99 -0.25 16.87
C LEU A 139 -2.99 0.16 15.39
N THR A 140 -2.22 -0.53 14.54
CA THR A 140 -2.22 -0.32 13.09
C THR A 140 -3.60 -0.59 12.48
N GLN A 141 -4.29 -1.65 12.92
CA GLN A 141 -5.64 -1.97 12.45
C GLN A 141 -6.67 -0.93 12.88
N SER A 142 -6.66 -0.53 14.14
CA SER A 142 -7.60 0.46 14.68
C SER A 142 -7.41 1.84 14.06
N TYR A 143 -6.16 2.30 13.92
CA TYR A 143 -5.83 3.53 13.22
C TYR A 143 -6.28 3.51 11.76
N THR A 144 -5.93 2.46 11.02
CA THR A 144 -6.26 2.39 9.60
C THR A 144 -7.77 2.28 9.37
N ASN A 145 -8.48 1.50 10.20
CA ASN A 145 -9.94 1.44 10.16
C ASN A 145 -10.60 2.79 10.42
N GLU A 146 -10.12 3.53 11.42
CA GLU A 146 -10.63 4.85 11.76
C GLU A 146 -10.43 5.83 10.58
N GLN A 147 -9.23 5.85 9.99
CA GLN A 147 -8.92 6.70 8.84
C GLN A 147 -9.76 6.32 7.60
N MET A 148 -9.95 5.03 7.33
CA MET A 148 -10.81 4.57 6.22
C MET A 148 -12.27 4.98 6.44
N TYR A 149 -12.80 4.78 7.65
CA TYR A 149 -14.19 5.08 7.96
C TYR A 149 -14.49 6.58 7.93
N ARG A 150 -13.63 7.39 8.57
CA ARG A 150 -13.72 8.86 8.58
C ARG A 150 -13.72 9.45 7.17
N ASN A 151 -13.01 8.83 6.24
CA ASN A 151 -12.90 9.27 4.84
C ASN A 151 -13.93 8.62 3.91
N GLY A 152 -14.96 7.95 4.44
CA GLY A 152 -16.09 7.45 3.67
C GLY A 152 -15.86 6.10 2.98
N TYR A 153 -14.78 5.38 3.29
CA TYR A 153 -14.48 4.07 2.70
C TYR A 153 -15.08 2.89 3.48
N SER A 154 -16.08 3.13 4.35
CA SER A 154 -16.60 2.13 5.30
C SER A 154 -15.55 1.63 6.30
N GLN A 155 -15.98 0.84 7.27
CA GLN A 155 -15.07 0.26 8.27
C GLN A 155 -14.27 -0.87 7.64
N ARG A 156 -12.97 -0.67 7.41
CA ARG A 156 -12.08 -1.69 6.84
C ARG A 156 -10.63 -1.46 7.21
N THR A 157 -9.87 -2.54 7.33
CA THR A 157 -8.43 -2.50 7.62
C THR A 157 -7.75 -3.76 7.08
N MET A 158 -6.42 -3.75 6.99
CA MET A 158 -5.63 -4.94 6.72
C MET A 158 -5.88 -6.02 7.79
N GLN A 159 -5.83 -7.28 7.37
CA GLN A 159 -5.91 -8.43 8.28
C GLN A 159 -4.52 -8.97 8.57
N PHE A 160 -4.33 -9.51 9.78
CA PHE A 160 -3.14 -10.28 10.13
C PHE A 160 -3.50 -11.75 10.26
N VAL A 161 -2.50 -12.63 10.20
CA VAL A 161 -2.72 -14.03 10.58
C VAL A 161 -3.08 -14.09 12.05
N GLU A 162 -4.14 -14.82 12.35
CA GLU A 162 -4.65 -15.00 13.71
C GLU A 162 -4.35 -16.42 14.20
N GLU A 163 -4.18 -16.57 15.51
CA GLU A 163 -4.15 -17.85 16.20
C GLU A 163 -4.95 -17.77 17.51
N PHE A 164 -5.50 -18.89 17.95
CA PHE A 164 -6.18 -18.94 19.24
C PHE A 164 -5.16 -19.21 20.35
N SER A 165 -4.91 -18.22 21.22
CA SER A 165 -3.88 -18.28 22.25
C SER A 165 -4.21 -17.45 23.49
N ASP A 166 -3.55 -17.73 24.61
CA ASP A 166 -3.48 -16.81 25.77
C ASP A 166 -2.21 -15.96 25.64
N ALA A 167 -2.33 -14.84 24.92
CA ALA A 167 -1.23 -13.91 24.69
C ALA A 167 -0.85 -13.09 25.95
N GLY A 168 -1.70 -13.05 26.98
CA GLY A 168 -1.46 -12.26 28.19
C GLY A 168 -1.33 -10.74 27.93
N LEU A 169 -2.13 -10.19 27.02
CA LEU A 169 -2.13 -8.76 26.65
C LEU A 169 -2.77 -7.82 27.70
N TYR A 170 -3.30 -8.41 28.77
CA TYR A 170 -3.88 -7.72 29.92
C TYR A 170 -3.16 -8.21 31.17
N ARG A 171 -2.84 -7.31 32.12
CA ARG A 171 -2.01 -7.68 33.29
C ARG A 171 -2.70 -8.64 34.25
N GLN A 172 -3.99 -8.41 34.48
CA GLN A 172 -4.75 -9.07 35.53
C GLN A 172 -5.67 -10.17 34.99
N THR A 173 -5.98 -10.14 33.69
CA THR A 173 -6.84 -11.13 33.06
C THR A 173 -6.05 -12.01 32.11
N LYS A 174 -6.15 -13.33 32.30
CA LYS A 174 -5.67 -14.34 31.36
C LYS A 174 -6.86 -15.06 30.75
N PHE A 175 -6.89 -15.13 29.43
CA PHE A 175 -7.93 -15.83 28.70
C PHE A 175 -7.47 -16.06 27.26
N SER A 176 -7.92 -17.17 26.68
CA SER A 176 -7.62 -17.48 25.30
C SER A 176 -8.60 -16.79 24.35
N LYS A 177 -8.07 -16.26 23.25
CA LYS A 177 -8.85 -15.65 22.16
C LYS A 177 -8.05 -15.66 20.86
N SER A 178 -8.65 -15.16 19.79
CA SER A 178 -7.94 -14.83 18.55
C SER A 178 -6.96 -13.68 18.80
N ASN A 179 -5.67 -13.96 18.72
CA ASN A 179 -4.59 -12.99 18.75
C ASN A 179 -3.79 -13.04 17.45
N ILE A 180 -3.11 -11.96 17.11
CA ILE A 180 -2.20 -11.95 15.96
C ILE A 180 -1.09 -12.98 16.20
N LYS A 181 -0.92 -13.90 15.27
CA LYS A 181 0.17 -14.86 15.27
C LYS A 181 1.48 -14.15 14.93
N ILE A 182 2.46 -14.27 15.81
CA ILE A 182 3.82 -13.78 15.55
C ILE A 182 4.71 -14.97 15.16
N HIS A 183 5.16 -14.96 13.91
CA HIS A 183 6.08 -15.99 13.40
C HIS A 183 7.50 -15.70 13.89
N VAL A 184 8.03 -16.50 14.80
CA VAL A 184 9.43 -16.40 15.22
C VAL A 184 10.32 -17.12 14.21
N LEU A 185 11.03 -16.37 13.39
CA LEU A 185 11.93 -16.85 12.35
C LEU A 185 13.35 -16.97 12.93
N ARG A 186 13.82 -18.20 13.17
CA ARG A 186 15.23 -18.44 13.50
C ARG A 186 16.04 -18.49 12.21
N SER A 187 16.86 -17.46 12.03
CA SER A 187 17.71 -17.26 10.85
C SER A 187 18.81 -18.31 10.76
N SER A 188 19.22 -18.60 9.53
CA SER A 188 20.43 -19.39 9.24
C SER A 188 21.73 -18.62 9.50
N TYR A 189 21.65 -17.28 9.59
CA TYR A 189 22.78 -16.39 9.86
C TYR A 189 22.97 -16.18 11.37
N LYS A 190 24.22 -16.05 11.83
CA LYS A 190 24.55 -15.71 13.21
C LYS A 190 24.15 -14.27 13.54
N THR A 191 23.96 -14.01 14.82
CA THR A 191 23.65 -12.67 15.35
C THR A 191 24.73 -11.67 14.94
N SER A 192 26.01 -12.06 14.99
CA SER A 192 27.13 -11.21 14.54
C SER A 192 27.09 -10.84 13.07
N GLU A 193 26.52 -11.69 12.21
CA GLU A 193 26.39 -11.42 10.78
C GLU A 193 25.25 -10.44 10.51
N ILE A 194 24.12 -10.59 11.21
CA ILE A 194 22.99 -9.65 11.18
C ILE A 194 23.42 -8.26 11.71
N LEU A 195 24.28 -8.23 12.72
CA LEU A 195 24.80 -7.00 13.32
C LEU A 195 26.00 -6.40 12.56
N ASN A 196 26.37 -6.92 11.40
CA ASN A 196 27.53 -6.41 10.67
C ASN A 196 27.31 -4.94 10.23
N PRO A 197 28.20 -3.99 10.57
CA PRO A 197 28.09 -2.59 10.14
C PRO A 197 28.05 -2.39 8.62
N ASP A 198 28.62 -3.29 7.82
CA ASP A 198 28.61 -3.20 6.34
C ASP A 198 27.21 -3.40 5.74
N ILE A 199 26.28 -3.99 6.50
CA ILE A 199 24.89 -4.22 6.07
C ILE A 199 23.87 -3.34 6.77
N ALA A 200 24.32 -2.47 7.69
CA ALA A 200 23.45 -1.50 8.36
C ALA A 200 23.01 -0.42 7.37
N GLN A 201 21.70 -0.23 7.20
CA GLN A 201 21.16 0.69 6.18
C GLN A 201 21.61 2.14 6.41
N GLN A 202 21.73 2.56 7.67
CA GLN A 202 22.14 3.92 8.04
C GLN A 202 23.62 4.21 7.76
N ASN A 203 24.45 3.16 7.63
CA ASN A 203 25.89 3.33 7.41
C ASN A 203 26.16 3.74 5.95
N GLN A 204 26.51 5.00 5.72
CA GLN A 204 26.84 5.50 4.39
C GLN A 204 28.05 4.80 3.75
N ASN A 205 28.95 4.25 4.58
CA ASN A 205 30.13 3.50 4.14
C ASN A 205 29.88 1.98 4.04
N GLY A 206 28.65 1.52 4.32
CA GLY A 206 28.30 0.10 4.29
C GLY A 206 28.32 -0.44 2.86
N LYS A 207 28.95 -1.60 2.66
CA LYS A 207 29.16 -2.21 1.34
C LYS A 207 27.94 -2.96 0.81
N ASN A 208 27.03 -3.40 1.68
CA ASN A 208 25.86 -4.19 1.30
C ASN A 208 24.62 -3.85 2.14
N ARG A 209 24.20 -2.59 2.06
CA ARG A 209 23.08 -1.99 2.83
C ARG A 209 21.70 -2.60 2.54
N GLY A 210 21.58 -3.46 1.52
CA GLY A 210 20.34 -4.18 1.17
C GLY A 210 20.23 -5.58 1.79
N LYS A 211 21.33 -6.14 2.33
CA LYS A 211 21.41 -7.56 2.72
C LYS A 211 20.38 -7.98 3.78
N LEU A 212 19.99 -7.10 4.70
CA LEU A 212 18.97 -7.42 5.69
C LEU A 212 17.60 -7.74 5.04
N PHE A 213 17.27 -7.08 3.92
CA PHE A 213 16.05 -7.36 3.17
C PHE A 213 16.09 -8.75 2.54
N ASP A 214 17.23 -9.12 1.94
CA ASP A 214 17.45 -10.46 1.36
C ASP A 214 17.36 -11.55 2.43
N ILE A 215 17.98 -11.35 3.61
CA ILE A 215 17.92 -12.28 4.74
C ILE A 215 16.46 -12.51 5.15
N ALA A 216 15.67 -11.44 5.29
CA ALA A 216 14.27 -11.58 5.67
C ALA A 216 13.45 -12.36 4.63
N ILE A 217 13.64 -12.12 3.33
CA ILE A 217 13.00 -12.92 2.26
C ILE A 217 13.41 -14.39 2.35
N GLU A 218 14.71 -14.65 2.48
CA GLU A 218 15.28 -16.00 2.57
C GLU A 218 14.66 -16.79 3.75
N GLU A 219 14.59 -16.17 4.93
CA GLU A 219 14.06 -16.84 6.13
C GLU A 219 12.53 -17.03 6.09
N ILE A 220 11.78 -16.13 5.44
CA ILE A 220 10.34 -16.34 5.18
C ILE A 220 10.13 -17.56 4.28
N ILE A 221 10.92 -17.68 3.20
CA ILE A 221 10.82 -18.79 2.23
C ILE A 221 11.15 -20.13 2.89
N LYS A 222 12.12 -20.17 3.81
CA LYS A 222 12.52 -21.40 4.52
C LYS A 222 11.59 -21.77 5.68
N TYR A 223 10.88 -20.81 6.26
CA TYR A 223 10.11 -21.00 7.49
C TYR A 223 9.10 -22.16 7.39
N ASP A 224 9.06 -22.97 8.45
CA ASP A 224 8.25 -24.19 8.55
C ASP A 224 8.41 -25.10 7.31
N ASN A 225 9.65 -25.28 6.87
CA ASN A 225 10.03 -26.07 5.69
C ASN A 225 9.31 -25.64 4.41
N GLY A 226 9.14 -24.32 4.23
CA GLY A 226 8.47 -23.73 3.07
C GLY A 226 6.95 -23.80 3.09
N LYS A 227 6.32 -24.34 4.14
CA LYS A 227 4.85 -24.39 4.24
C LYS A 227 4.21 -23.01 4.23
N LEU A 228 4.90 -22.00 4.76
CA LEU A 228 4.39 -20.63 4.80
C LEU A 228 4.12 -20.07 3.40
N ILE A 229 5.00 -20.37 2.44
CA ILE A 229 4.89 -19.87 1.07
C ILE A 229 4.14 -20.84 0.13
N ALA A 230 3.76 -22.03 0.60
CA ALA A 230 3.27 -23.12 -0.26
C ALA A 230 2.02 -22.77 -1.09
N ASN A 231 1.19 -21.85 -0.60
CA ASN A 231 -0.05 -21.41 -1.28
C ASN A 231 0.08 -20.03 -1.96
N TYR A 232 1.30 -19.50 -2.06
CA TYR A 232 1.58 -18.20 -2.66
C TYR A 232 2.36 -18.35 -3.97
N SER A 233 2.24 -17.37 -4.85
CA SER A 233 2.86 -17.36 -6.18
C SER A 233 3.15 -15.93 -6.62
N SER A 234 3.79 -15.73 -7.78
CA SER A 234 4.00 -14.38 -8.32
C SER A 234 2.71 -13.60 -8.60
N SER A 235 1.61 -14.30 -8.88
CA SER A 235 0.28 -13.70 -9.08
C SER A 235 -0.50 -13.51 -7.78
N ASN A 236 -0.06 -14.13 -6.68
CA ASN A 236 -0.60 -13.98 -5.34
C ASN A 236 0.54 -14.01 -4.32
N PRO A 237 1.33 -12.93 -4.19
CA PRO A 237 2.53 -12.92 -3.35
C PRO A 237 2.19 -12.91 -1.87
N ILE A 238 2.95 -13.58 -1.00
CA ILE A 238 2.77 -13.44 0.45
C ILE A 238 3.02 -12.00 0.90
N GLN A 239 2.26 -11.52 1.89
CA GLN A 239 2.50 -10.24 2.56
C GLN A 239 3.11 -10.50 3.93
N ALA A 240 4.27 -9.91 4.24
CA ALA A 240 4.96 -10.10 5.51
C ALA A 240 5.58 -8.80 6.04
N ALA A 241 5.62 -8.66 7.36
CA ALA A 241 6.33 -7.58 8.04
C ALA A 241 7.20 -8.15 9.16
N VAL A 242 8.50 -7.86 9.12
CA VAL A 242 9.52 -8.51 9.93
C VAL A 242 10.22 -7.50 10.83
N ILE A 243 10.24 -7.78 12.13
CA ILE A 243 11.11 -7.08 13.08
C ILE A 243 12.36 -7.94 13.32
N PHE A 244 13.54 -7.37 13.04
CA PHE A 244 14.82 -7.94 13.48
C PHE A 244 14.93 -7.74 14.99
N MET A 245 14.81 -8.81 15.77
CA MET A 245 14.78 -8.72 17.22
C MET A 245 16.15 -8.39 17.81
N ASP A 246 17.23 -8.88 17.19
CA ASP A 246 18.59 -8.72 17.69
C ASP A 246 19.20 -7.36 17.40
N THR A 247 18.45 -6.40 16.85
CA THR A 247 18.93 -5.04 16.61
C THR A 247 19.63 -4.46 17.85
N LYS A 248 20.79 -3.81 17.67
CA LYS A 248 21.57 -3.20 18.74
C LYS A 248 22.10 -1.83 18.35
N PHE A 249 22.10 -0.90 19.30
CA PHE A 249 22.82 0.35 19.14
C PHE A 249 24.31 0.17 19.47
N ASP A 250 25.20 0.52 18.54
CA ASP A 250 26.64 0.59 18.78
C ASP A 250 27.05 2.05 19.03
N PRO A 251 27.43 2.41 20.28
CA PRO A 251 27.79 3.78 20.62
C PRO A 251 29.13 4.23 20.05
N LYS A 252 30.03 3.30 19.68
CA LYS A 252 31.34 3.65 19.08
C LYS A 252 31.18 4.00 17.61
N LEU A 253 30.34 3.26 16.91
CA LEU A 253 30.03 3.51 15.50
C LEU A 253 28.92 4.56 15.33
N ASN A 254 28.15 4.82 16.38
CA ASN A 254 26.93 5.62 16.35
C ASN A 254 25.94 5.10 15.29
N LEU A 255 25.72 3.78 15.28
CA LEU A 255 24.86 3.08 14.34
C LEU A 255 23.86 2.18 15.05
N ILE A 256 22.66 2.04 14.48
CA ILE A 256 21.73 0.99 14.85
C ILE A 256 22.02 -0.23 13.95
N LEU A 257 22.70 -1.23 14.50
CA LEU A 257 23.10 -2.46 13.82
C LEU A 257 21.93 -3.45 13.76
N GLY A 258 21.85 -4.26 12.70
CA GLY A 258 20.71 -5.16 12.49
C GLY A 258 19.38 -4.41 12.28
N HIS A 259 19.45 -3.18 11.77
CA HIS A 259 18.30 -2.36 11.43
C HIS A 259 18.37 -1.87 9.98
N ALA A 260 17.24 -2.01 9.31
CA ALA A 260 16.89 -1.28 8.10
C ALA A 260 15.38 -0.98 8.16
N ALA A 261 14.99 0.19 7.67
CA ALA A 261 13.61 0.55 7.38
C ALA A 261 13.44 0.47 5.86
N LEU A 262 12.89 -0.65 5.39
CA LEU A 262 12.70 -0.94 3.98
C LEU A 262 11.40 -1.70 3.76
N GLY A 263 10.68 -1.34 2.71
CA GLY A 263 9.51 -2.05 2.23
C GLY A 263 9.48 -2.17 0.71
N GLY A 264 8.69 -3.11 0.23
CA GLY A 264 8.60 -3.45 -1.19
C GLY A 264 8.45 -4.95 -1.36
N GLY A 265 9.33 -5.60 -2.12
CA GLY A 265 9.38 -7.05 -2.20
C GLY A 265 9.86 -7.61 -3.53
N SER A 266 9.81 -8.93 -3.63
CA SER A 266 9.99 -9.69 -4.87
C SER A 266 8.63 -10.00 -5.52
N ASP A 267 8.65 -10.79 -6.59
CA ASP A 267 7.42 -11.31 -7.18
C ASP A 267 6.66 -12.23 -6.23
N LEU A 268 7.35 -12.97 -5.36
CA LEU A 268 6.73 -13.93 -4.43
C LEU A 268 6.43 -13.33 -3.05
N VAL A 269 7.28 -12.43 -2.54
CA VAL A 269 7.21 -11.91 -1.16
C VAL A 269 7.12 -10.39 -1.20
N LYS A 270 5.99 -9.83 -0.77
CA LYS A 270 5.86 -8.41 -0.41
C LYS A 270 6.23 -8.25 1.06
N LEU A 271 7.22 -7.40 1.32
CA LEU A 271 7.96 -7.39 2.58
C LEU A 271 8.10 -5.97 3.13
N ALA A 272 7.93 -5.84 4.43
CA ALA A 272 8.39 -4.73 5.25
C ALA A 272 9.41 -5.24 6.28
N ILE A 273 10.51 -4.54 6.49
CA ILE A 273 11.46 -4.86 7.56
C ILE A 273 11.72 -3.64 8.45
N PHE A 274 11.92 -3.90 9.74
CA PHE A 274 12.31 -2.89 10.70
C PHE A 274 13.16 -3.51 11.83
N GLY A 275 13.84 -2.68 12.63
CA GLY A 275 14.66 -3.15 13.75
C GLY A 275 13.94 -3.02 15.09
N SER A 276 14.28 -3.84 16.08
CA SER A 276 13.64 -3.84 17.40
C SER A 276 14.02 -2.68 18.32
N HIS A 277 14.89 -1.78 17.86
CA HIS A 277 15.49 -0.71 18.66
C HIS A 277 14.50 0.24 19.33
N GLY A 278 13.21 0.27 18.94
CA GLY A 278 12.16 1.05 19.59
C GLY A 278 11.22 0.27 20.53
N LEU A 279 11.33 -1.06 20.60
CA LEU A 279 10.31 -1.92 21.23
C LEU A 279 10.12 -1.67 22.73
N TYR A 280 11.15 -1.30 23.48
CA TYR A 280 10.99 -1.01 24.92
C TYR A 280 10.05 0.18 25.18
N CYS A 281 9.89 1.10 24.21
CA CYS A 281 8.87 2.16 24.26
C CYS A 281 7.51 1.74 23.68
N TRP A 282 7.31 0.49 23.29
CA TRP A 282 6.00 -0.01 22.84
C TRP A 282 5.22 -0.64 24.00
N PRO A 283 3.89 -0.51 24.04
CA PRO A 283 3.07 -1.12 25.09
C PRO A 283 3.14 -2.65 25.02
N SER A 284 3.36 -3.31 26.17
CA SER A 284 3.26 -4.77 26.30
C SER A 284 1.89 -5.23 26.77
N TYR A 285 1.11 -4.31 27.35
CA TYR A 285 -0.25 -4.54 27.82
C TYR A 285 -1.17 -3.42 27.34
N TRP A 286 -2.46 -3.68 27.19
CA TRP A 286 -3.45 -2.66 26.81
C TRP A 286 -3.55 -1.54 27.85
N GLU A 287 -3.31 -1.85 29.13
CA GLU A 287 -3.28 -0.87 30.21
C GLU A 287 -2.12 0.15 30.09
N ASP A 288 -1.13 -0.10 29.21
CA ASP A 288 0.05 0.78 29.03
C ASP A 288 -0.10 1.85 27.97
N LEU A 289 -1.18 1.87 27.18
CA LEU A 289 -1.29 2.81 26.07
C LEU A 289 -1.08 4.27 26.51
N THR A 290 -1.82 4.71 27.52
CA THR A 290 -1.73 6.08 28.04
C THR A 290 -0.37 6.36 28.68
N SER A 291 0.18 5.41 29.44
CA SER A 291 1.46 5.56 30.16
C SER A 291 2.68 5.52 29.24
N ILE A 292 2.54 5.05 28.00
CA ILE A 292 3.56 5.12 26.96
C ILE A 292 3.36 6.37 26.09
N MET A 293 2.14 6.59 25.59
CA MET A 293 1.83 7.65 24.62
C MET A 293 1.83 9.06 25.24
N LEU A 294 1.82 9.18 26.56
CA LEU A 294 1.92 10.45 27.29
C LEU A 294 3.16 10.53 28.20
N ASN A 295 4.20 9.74 27.91
CA ASN A 295 5.41 9.70 28.71
C ASN A 295 6.56 10.49 28.06
N ASN A 296 6.91 11.62 28.67
CA ASN A 296 7.99 12.49 28.25
C ASN A 296 9.32 12.23 28.98
N ASN A 297 9.48 11.07 29.63
CA ASN A 297 10.76 10.65 30.17
C ASN A 297 11.77 10.52 29.04
N ARG A 298 13.02 10.92 29.32
CA ARG A 298 14.09 10.80 28.33
C ARG A 298 14.43 9.35 28.09
N VAL A 299 14.84 9.10 26.86
CA VAL A 299 15.24 7.79 26.37
C VAL A 299 16.77 7.61 26.43
N VAL A 300 17.41 8.18 27.45
CA VAL A 300 18.86 8.16 27.59
C VAL A 300 19.25 7.42 28.86
N ASP A 301 20.23 6.52 28.74
CA ASP A 301 21.05 6.04 29.86
C ASP A 301 22.52 6.09 29.42
N ASN A 302 23.37 6.80 30.16
CA ASN A 302 24.83 6.85 29.98
C ASN A 302 25.38 7.19 28.58
N GLY A 303 24.71 8.05 27.80
CA GLY A 303 25.39 8.90 26.80
C GLY A 303 24.79 8.96 25.40
N LEU A 304 24.05 7.95 24.92
CA LEU A 304 23.38 7.98 23.62
C LEU A 304 22.07 7.17 23.62
N PRO A 305 20.99 7.67 22.99
CA PRO A 305 19.71 6.98 22.88
C PRO A 305 19.78 5.78 21.92
N VAL A 306 19.19 4.65 22.30
CA VAL A 306 19.12 3.42 21.47
C VAL A 306 18.24 3.56 20.22
N SER A 307 17.48 4.65 20.09
CA SER A 307 16.45 4.84 19.06
C SER A 307 16.25 6.29 18.65
N ASN A 308 17.29 7.00 18.18
CA ASN A 308 17.19 8.41 17.80
C ASN A 308 18.11 8.80 16.63
N ASP A 309 18.16 7.96 15.59
CA ASP A 309 18.99 8.15 14.40
C ASP A 309 18.79 9.52 13.72
N ASN A 310 17.55 10.02 13.69
CA ASN A 310 17.20 11.30 13.05
C ASN A 310 16.92 12.45 14.05
N GLY A 311 17.17 12.26 15.35
CA GLY A 311 16.93 13.31 16.35
C GLY A 311 15.45 13.56 16.68
N GLU A 312 14.53 12.68 16.25
CA GLU A 312 13.07 12.83 16.37
C GLU A 312 12.47 12.05 17.57
N ALA A 313 13.25 11.21 18.24
CA ALA A 313 12.82 10.24 19.25
C ALA A 313 13.55 10.45 20.58
N GLY A 314 13.36 11.62 21.20
CA GLY A 314 14.06 12.03 22.43
C GLY A 314 13.39 11.58 23.75
N THR A 315 12.12 11.18 23.69
CA THR A 315 11.30 10.76 24.84
C THR A 315 10.49 9.51 24.51
N VAL A 316 9.93 8.83 25.53
CA VAL A 316 9.24 7.54 25.35
C VAL A 316 8.12 7.62 24.31
N PHE A 317 7.26 8.63 24.38
CA PHE A 317 6.16 8.78 23.42
C PHE A 317 6.65 9.14 22.00
N GLU A 318 7.75 9.90 21.88
CA GLU A 318 8.37 10.26 20.60
C GLU A 318 8.99 9.03 19.96
N THR A 319 9.70 8.19 20.73
CA THR A 319 10.23 6.90 20.27
C THR A 319 9.11 5.97 19.84
N PHE A 320 8.04 5.85 20.65
CA PHE A 320 6.86 5.07 20.28
C PHE A 320 6.28 5.52 18.92
N SER A 321 5.99 6.82 18.79
CA SER A 321 5.36 7.37 17.58
C SER A 321 6.25 7.20 16.35
N THR A 322 7.54 7.51 16.49
CA THR A 322 8.52 7.43 15.41
C THR A 322 8.75 6.00 14.95
N THR A 323 8.99 5.07 15.87
CA THR A 323 9.37 3.70 15.51
C THR A 323 8.19 2.84 15.07
N LEU A 324 7.03 2.94 15.71
CA LEU A 324 5.82 2.26 15.22
C LEU A 324 5.35 2.91 13.90
N GLY A 325 5.37 4.24 13.83
CA GLY A 325 5.02 4.99 12.63
C GLY A 325 5.86 4.61 11.41
N ALA A 326 7.18 4.54 11.58
CA ALA A 326 8.10 4.09 10.54
C ALA A 326 7.86 2.63 10.16
N PHE A 327 7.58 1.73 11.11
CA PHE A 327 7.24 0.36 10.76
C PHE A 327 5.93 0.26 9.95
N ILE A 328 4.92 1.07 10.28
CA ILE A 328 3.67 1.17 9.51
C ILE A 328 3.92 1.76 8.10
N HIS A 329 4.85 2.70 7.97
CA HIS A 329 5.30 3.21 6.68
C HIS A 329 5.88 2.09 5.79
N GLU A 330 6.77 1.26 6.34
CA GLU A 330 7.33 0.12 5.59
C GLU A 330 6.26 -0.91 5.21
N MET A 331 5.30 -1.17 6.11
CA MET A 331 4.11 -1.98 5.77
C MET A 331 3.29 -1.36 4.63
N GLY A 332 3.22 -0.02 4.56
CA GLY A 332 2.59 0.67 3.44
C GLY A 332 3.26 0.34 2.10
N HIS A 333 4.59 0.31 2.05
CA HIS A 333 5.33 -0.11 0.85
C HIS A 333 5.07 -1.58 0.47
N SER A 334 4.97 -2.49 1.45
CA SER A 334 4.58 -3.89 1.16
C SER A 334 3.17 -3.98 0.57
N LEU A 335 2.30 -3.05 0.94
CA LEU A 335 0.95 -2.85 0.40
C LEU A 335 0.93 -1.96 -0.86
N THR A 336 2.06 -1.81 -1.54
CA THR A 336 2.23 -1.10 -2.84
C THR A 336 2.05 0.42 -2.80
N LEU A 337 2.14 1.04 -1.62
CA LEU A 337 2.09 2.49 -1.50
C LEU A 337 3.46 3.11 -1.83
N PRO A 338 3.53 4.15 -2.69
CA PRO A 338 4.75 4.94 -2.88
C PRO A 338 4.88 6.00 -1.77
N HIS A 339 6.02 6.71 -1.74
CA HIS A 339 6.15 7.90 -0.92
C HIS A 339 5.11 8.97 -1.29
N ARG A 340 4.74 9.80 -0.32
CA ARG A 340 3.77 10.89 -0.46
C ARG A 340 4.34 12.24 -0.04
N THR A 341 3.61 13.30 -0.34
CA THR A 341 3.98 14.68 0.06
C THR A 341 3.71 14.96 1.54
N PHE A 342 2.89 14.15 2.20
CA PHE A 342 2.58 14.20 3.63
C PHE A 342 1.97 12.86 4.09
N GLY A 343 1.74 12.73 5.39
CA GLY A 343 1.12 11.58 6.04
C GLY A 343 2.11 10.47 6.42
N VAL A 344 1.57 9.27 6.63
CA VAL A 344 2.34 8.08 7.02
C VAL A 344 3.43 7.75 6.00
N MET A 345 3.13 7.83 4.70
CA MET A 345 4.07 7.53 3.61
C MET A 345 5.12 8.63 3.36
N LEU A 346 5.33 9.52 4.32
CA LEU A 346 6.46 10.44 4.37
C LEU A 346 7.15 10.36 5.74
N ARG A 347 6.80 11.24 6.68
CA ARG A 347 7.38 11.28 8.04
C ARG A 347 6.47 11.98 9.06
N ASP A 348 5.19 12.15 8.77
CA ASP A 348 4.28 12.82 9.71
C ASP A 348 3.93 11.95 10.93
N TYR A 349 4.27 10.68 10.88
CA TYR A 349 4.02 9.72 11.95
C TYR A 349 4.77 10.01 13.27
N ILE A 350 5.65 11.02 13.33
CA ILE A 350 6.24 11.45 14.61
C ILE A 350 5.20 11.93 15.64
N VAL A 351 3.98 12.26 15.20
CA VAL A 351 2.83 12.59 16.08
C VAL A 351 1.77 11.47 16.11
N PHE A 352 2.13 10.23 15.77
CA PHE A 352 1.18 9.10 15.65
C PHE A 352 0.33 8.85 16.91
N HIS A 353 0.88 9.08 18.11
CA HIS A 353 0.13 8.98 19.37
C HIS A 353 -1.15 9.86 19.42
N ARG A 354 -1.19 10.97 18.67
CA ARG A 354 -2.36 11.87 18.62
C ARG A 354 -3.62 11.20 18.09
N SER A 355 -3.48 10.16 17.28
CA SER A 355 -4.63 9.38 16.81
C SER A 355 -5.33 8.63 17.95
N PHE A 356 -4.62 8.33 19.04
CA PHE A 356 -5.10 7.52 20.16
C PHE A 356 -5.35 8.34 21.44
N MET A 357 -4.68 9.48 21.60
CA MET A 357 -4.77 10.31 22.80
C MET A 357 -5.62 11.58 22.55
N SER A 358 -6.11 12.21 23.62
CA SER A 358 -6.88 13.46 23.54
C SER A 358 -6.03 14.72 23.79
N ARG A 359 -4.79 14.55 24.23
CA ARG A 359 -3.76 15.59 24.44
C ARG A 359 -2.37 15.01 24.22
N GLU A 360 -1.34 15.84 24.31
CA GLU A 360 0.07 15.44 24.33
C GLU A 360 0.77 15.93 25.61
N VAL A 361 2.04 15.56 25.71
CA VAL A 361 3.02 16.11 26.65
C VAL A 361 4.17 16.72 25.85
N SER A 362 4.95 17.61 26.46
CA SER A 362 6.08 18.24 25.78
C SER A 362 7.16 17.21 25.41
N GLY A 363 7.48 17.09 24.12
CA GLY A 363 8.60 16.31 23.61
C GLY A 363 9.96 17.00 23.73
N ARG A 364 11.04 16.29 23.38
CA ARG A 364 12.41 16.83 23.37
C ARG A 364 13.18 16.56 22.07
N GLY A 365 12.56 15.93 21.07
CA GLY A 365 13.12 15.78 19.73
C GLY A 365 13.30 17.13 19.02
N ASN A 366 14.28 17.21 18.12
CA ASN A 366 14.73 18.44 17.47
C ASN A 366 13.60 19.20 16.75
N ASN A 367 12.58 18.48 16.27
CA ASN A 367 11.44 19.02 15.51
C ASN A 367 10.14 19.13 16.31
N TYR A 368 10.06 18.56 17.50
CA TYR A 368 8.78 18.44 18.23
C TYR A 368 8.47 19.69 19.06
N SER A 369 9.42 20.08 19.92
CA SER A 369 9.21 21.08 20.99
C SER A 369 9.06 22.53 20.53
N LYS A 370 9.47 22.87 19.31
CA LYS A 370 9.47 24.27 18.84
C LYS A 370 8.31 24.65 17.93
N SER A 371 7.61 23.69 17.31
CA SER A 371 6.60 24.00 16.28
C SER A 371 5.39 23.07 16.23
N LYS A 372 5.39 21.94 16.95
CA LYS A 372 4.31 20.95 16.87
C LYS A 372 3.48 20.82 18.14
N PHE A 373 4.00 21.17 19.32
CA PHE A 373 3.29 21.00 20.60
C PHE A 373 1.96 21.77 20.64
N ILE A 374 0.88 21.07 20.98
CA ILE A 374 -0.47 21.64 21.14
C ILE A 374 -0.87 21.61 22.61
N GLU A 375 -1.27 22.76 23.12
CA GLU A 375 -1.87 22.93 24.45
C GLU A 375 -3.19 23.72 24.39
N GLY A 376 -3.92 23.77 25.51
CA GLY A 376 -5.14 24.56 25.64
C GLY A 376 -6.39 23.98 24.93
N ARG A 377 -6.28 22.85 24.22
CA ARG A 377 -7.41 22.16 23.56
C ARG A 377 -7.15 20.67 23.35
N ALA A 378 -8.22 19.92 23.06
CA ALA A 378 -8.12 18.54 22.60
C ALA A 378 -7.71 18.47 21.11
N PHE A 379 -7.19 17.32 20.69
CA PHE A 379 -6.85 17.09 19.29
C PHE A 379 -8.07 17.05 18.38
N VAL A 380 -7.88 17.60 17.19
CA VAL A 380 -8.80 17.50 16.06
C VAL A 380 -8.12 16.70 14.93
N PRO A 381 -8.89 16.19 13.95
CA PRO A 381 -8.33 15.43 12.83
C PRO A 381 -7.11 16.04 12.14
N ALA A 382 -7.05 17.38 12.03
CA ALA A 382 -5.94 18.08 11.39
C ALA A 382 -4.61 18.04 12.19
N ASP A 383 -4.66 17.66 13.47
CA ASP A 383 -3.46 17.52 14.31
C ASP A 383 -2.81 16.14 14.17
N GLU A 384 -3.54 15.17 13.64
CA GLU A 384 -3.17 13.76 13.57
C GLU A 384 -2.30 13.49 12.33
N CYS A 385 -1.43 12.47 12.42
CA CYS A 385 -0.88 11.87 11.21
C CYS A 385 -2.01 11.13 10.49
N CYS A 386 -2.15 11.35 9.18
CA CYS A 386 -3.16 10.69 8.36
C CYS A 386 -2.54 9.75 7.33
N TRP A 387 -3.35 8.82 6.81
CA TRP A 387 -3.09 8.23 5.50
C TRP A 387 -3.38 9.26 4.41
N HIS A 388 -2.53 9.35 3.39
CA HIS A 388 -2.80 10.26 2.27
C HIS A 388 -4.09 9.81 1.54
N PRO A 389 -4.89 10.73 0.97
CA PRO A 389 -6.11 10.34 0.24
C PRO A 389 -5.88 9.30 -0.87
N LEU A 390 -4.73 9.39 -1.56
CA LEU A 390 -4.30 8.40 -2.56
C LEU A 390 -4.00 7.02 -1.98
N ASP A 391 -3.56 6.95 -0.72
CA ASP A 391 -3.30 5.68 -0.04
C ASP A 391 -4.61 5.03 0.42
N LEU A 392 -5.55 5.84 0.94
CA LEU A 392 -6.90 5.38 1.31
C LEU A 392 -7.65 4.78 0.12
N VAL A 393 -7.62 5.44 -1.06
CA VAL A 393 -8.27 4.87 -2.25
C VAL A 393 -7.55 3.61 -2.74
N ARG A 394 -6.23 3.48 -2.58
CA ARG A 394 -5.51 2.24 -2.90
C ARG A 394 -5.91 1.11 -1.96
N PHE A 395 -6.00 1.37 -0.66
CA PHE A 395 -6.52 0.40 0.31
C PHE A 395 -7.93 -0.04 -0.04
N ASN A 396 -8.82 0.88 -0.42
CA ASN A 396 -10.18 0.54 -0.86
C ASN A 396 -10.21 -0.45 -2.04
N ASN A 397 -9.13 -0.53 -2.82
CA ASN A 397 -8.99 -1.40 -3.98
C ASN A 397 -7.98 -2.55 -3.76
N HIS A 398 -7.42 -2.70 -2.56
CA HIS A 398 -6.42 -3.71 -2.23
C HIS A 398 -7.06 -4.94 -1.57
N GLU A 399 -6.61 -6.14 -1.94
CA GLU A 399 -7.22 -7.41 -1.50
C GLU A 399 -7.20 -7.62 0.03
N CYS A 400 -6.17 -7.12 0.73
CA CYS A 400 -6.07 -7.18 2.19
C CYS A 400 -7.17 -6.39 2.93
N PHE A 401 -7.86 -5.46 2.26
CA PHE A 401 -8.84 -4.53 2.85
C PHE A 401 -10.27 -4.80 2.38
N ARG A 402 -10.46 -5.86 1.61
CA ARG A 402 -11.72 -6.15 0.93
C ARG A 402 -12.86 -6.42 1.92
N LEU A 403 -14.04 -5.89 1.66
CA LEU A 403 -15.27 -6.21 2.36
C LEU A 403 -16.11 -7.26 1.60
N PRO A 404 -17.00 -8.00 2.27
CA PRO A 404 -17.91 -8.95 1.62
C PRO A 404 -18.83 -8.30 0.57
N THR A 405 -19.18 -7.03 0.79
CA THR A 405 -20.02 -6.23 -0.12
C THR A 405 -19.25 -5.67 -1.31
N ASP A 406 -17.92 -5.75 -1.33
CA ASP A 406 -17.14 -5.26 -2.46
C ASP A 406 -17.27 -6.21 -3.64
N VAL A 407 -17.51 -5.64 -4.83
CA VAL A 407 -17.63 -6.38 -6.09
C VAL A 407 -16.32 -7.13 -6.37
N LYS A 408 -16.40 -8.46 -6.46
CA LYS A 408 -15.29 -9.31 -6.90
C LYS A 408 -15.13 -9.12 -8.42
N LEU A 409 -14.11 -8.41 -8.84
CA LEU A 409 -13.75 -8.36 -10.26
C LEU A 409 -12.81 -9.54 -10.53
N LEU A 410 -13.22 -10.43 -11.44
CA LEU A 410 -12.53 -11.70 -11.69
C LEU A 410 -11.60 -11.67 -12.90
N GLU A 411 -11.69 -10.63 -13.75
CA GLU A 411 -10.95 -10.57 -15.01
C GLU A 411 -9.91 -9.45 -15.00
N GLN A 412 -8.79 -9.68 -15.69
CA GLN A 412 -7.83 -8.63 -16.01
C GLN A 412 -8.53 -7.59 -16.89
N THR A 413 -8.22 -6.32 -16.63
CA THR A 413 -8.84 -5.20 -17.34
C THR A 413 -7.78 -4.34 -18.00
N SER A 414 -8.19 -3.45 -18.90
CA SER A 414 -7.27 -2.53 -19.56
C SER A 414 -7.80 -1.13 -19.50
N THR A 415 -6.87 -0.20 -19.33
CA THR A 415 -7.13 1.22 -19.39
C THR A 415 -6.73 1.74 -20.77
N VAL A 416 -7.60 2.54 -21.38
CA VAL A 416 -7.35 3.20 -22.66
C VAL A 416 -7.27 4.70 -22.41
N VAL A 417 -6.24 5.33 -22.98
CA VAL A 417 -6.03 6.78 -22.90
C VAL A 417 -5.97 7.36 -24.32
N LYS A 418 -6.73 8.43 -24.57
CA LYS A 418 -6.75 9.14 -25.86
C LYS A 418 -6.66 10.64 -25.66
N VAL A 419 -5.92 11.32 -26.52
CA VAL A 419 -5.93 12.78 -26.65
C VAL A 419 -6.98 13.14 -27.70
N LEU A 420 -7.82 14.15 -27.43
CA LEU A 420 -8.81 14.60 -28.40
C LEU A 420 -8.16 15.45 -29.49
N PRO A 421 -8.77 15.57 -30.70
CA PRO A 421 -8.20 16.34 -31.81
C PRO A 421 -7.90 17.81 -31.49
N ASP A 422 -8.59 18.40 -30.51
CA ASP A 422 -8.35 19.76 -30.03
C ASP A 422 -7.01 19.92 -29.29
N LYS A 423 -6.36 18.81 -28.89
CA LYS A 423 -5.16 18.75 -28.05
C LYS A 423 -5.31 19.47 -26.69
N GLN A 424 -6.54 19.80 -26.30
CA GLN A 424 -6.88 20.47 -25.05
C GLN A 424 -7.53 19.52 -24.06
N SER A 425 -8.04 18.38 -24.53
CA SER A 425 -8.73 17.39 -23.70
C SER A 425 -8.19 15.98 -23.88
N MET A 426 -8.32 15.18 -22.83
CA MET A 426 -7.97 13.76 -22.83
C MET A 426 -9.13 12.92 -22.28
N THR A 427 -9.24 11.68 -22.76
CA THR A 427 -10.20 10.71 -22.25
C THR A 427 -9.51 9.48 -21.71
N PHE A 428 -10.03 8.96 -20.59
CA PHE A 428 -9.54 7.78 -19.90
C PHE A 428 -10.72 6.82 -19.71
N GLU A 429 -10.51 5.54 -20.05
CA GLU A 429 -11.58 4.54 -19.97
C GLU A 429 -11.03 3.20 -19.50
N ASN A 430 -11.70 2.59 -18.53
CA ASN A 430 -11.51 1.18 -18.18
C ASN A 430 -12.88 0.56 -17.91
N LYS A 431 -13.47 -0.07 -18.93
CA LYS A 431 -14.87 -0.51 -18.93
C LYS A 431 -15.19 -1.56 -17.87
N ASN A 432 -14.25 -2.45 -17.59
CA ASN A 432 -14.47 -3.63 -16.75
C ASN A 432 -13.96 -3.44 -15.32
N GLY A 433 -12.86 -2.70 -15.16
CA GLY A 433 -12.18 -2.48 -13.88
C GLY A 433 -12.58 -1.18 -13.20
N GLY A 434 -12.84 -0.16 -14.01
CA GLY A 434 -13.03 1.21 -13.58
C GLY A 434 -11.74 1.87 -13.08
N ILE A 435 -11.60 3.16 -13.36
CA ILE A 435 -10.48 3.99 -12.91
C ILE A 435 -10.81 4.54 -11.52
N TYR A 436 -9.89 4.39 -10.57
CA TYR A 436 -10.06 4.90 -9.21
C TYR A 436 -9.11 6.06 -8.87
N ALA A 437 -8.00 6.22 -9.61
CA ALA A 437 -7.13 7.37 -9.45
C ALA A 437 -6.38 7.75 -10.73
N ILE A 438 -6.12 9.05 -10.89
CA ILE A 438 -5.17 9.60 -11.86
C ILE A 438 -4.23 10.51 -11.07
N GLU A 439 -2.95 10.16 -11.00
CA GLU A 439 -1.92 10.92 -10.29
C GLU A 439 -1.10 11.76 -11.27
N ILE A 440 -0.74 12.98 -10.84
CA ILE A 440 0.03 13.96 -11.61
C ILE A 440 1.40 14.10 -10.94
N GLN A 441 2.45 13.63 -11.61
CA GLN A 441 3.83 13.60 -11.10
C GLN A 441 4.65 14.74 -11.69
N ASP A 442 5.61 15.22 -10.90
CA ASP A 442 6.60 16.23 -11.30
C ASP A 442 7.88 15.59 -11.83
N LEU A 443 8.20 15.85 -13.08
CA LEU A 443 9.40 15.37 -13.74
C LEU A 443 10.66 16.17 -13.35
N LYS A 444 10.53 17.41 -12.87
CA LYS A 444 11.68 18.28 -12.53
C LYS A 444 12.35 17.86 -11.24
N SER A 445 11.59 17.55 -10.20
CA SER A 445 12.14 17.19 -8.89
C SER A 445 12.76 15.80 -8.86
N GLY A 446 12.27 14.88 -9.70
CA GLY A 446 12.76 13.50 -9.75
C GLY A 446 12.42 12.65 -8.51
N ASP A 447 11.65 13.20 -7.56
CA ASP A 447 11.28 12.55 -6.30
C ASP A 447 10.07 11.60 -6.44
N GLN A 448 9.45 11.57 -7.63
CA GLN A 448 8.27 10.76 -7.97
C GLN A 448 7.03 11.05 -7.10
N LEU A 449 7.01 12.17 -6.39
CA LEU A 449 5.88 12.55 -5.55
C LEU A 449 4.77 13.20 -6.38
N SER A 450 3.54 12.75 -6.18
CA SER A 450 2.36 13.31 -6.86
C SER A 450 2.05 14.72 -6.36
N ARG A 451 1.97 15.69 -7.30
CA ARG A 451 1.65 17.11 -7.04
C ARG A 451 0.19 17.45 -7.24
N GLY A 452 -0.58 16.57 -7.89
CA GLY A 452 -2.02 16.68 -8.03
C GLY A 452 -2.64 15.32 -8.35
N TRP A 453 -3.95 15.20 -8.20
CA TRP A 453 -4.65 13.94 -8.46
C TRP A 453 -6.14 14.10 -8.71
N HIS A 454 -6.73 13.10 -9.36
CA HIS A 454 -8.17 12.84 -9.36
C HIS A 454 -8.42 11.51 -8.68
N ILE A 455 -9.26 11.51 -7.63
CA ILE A 455 -9.62 10.31 -6.87
C ILE A 455 -11.09 10.04 -7.10
N TYR A 456 -11.41 8.77 -7.34
CA TYR A 456 -12.77 8.28 -7.45
C TYR A 456 -12.97 7.20 -6.39
N ALA A 457 -13.75 7.52 -5.35
CA ALA A 457 -13.97 6.62 -4.22
C ALA A 457 -14.53 5.25 -4.68
N ASN A 458 -15.42 5.28 -5.67
CA ASN A 458 -15.83 4.12 -6.44
C ASN A 458 -15.19 4.19 -7.83
N PRO A 459 -14.60 3.09 -8.34
CA PRO A 459 -14.01 3.09 -9.67
C PRO A 459 -15.03 3.46 -10.75
N VAL A 460 -14.65 4.37 -11.65
CA VAL A 460 -15.50 4.86 -12.73
C VAL A 460 -15.25 4.02 -13.99
N THR A 461 -16.28 3.32 -14.46
CA THR A 461 -16.22 2.51 -15.69
C THR A 461 -16.60 3.28 -16.94
N GLN A 462 -17.26 4.44 -16.79
CA GLN A 462 -17.55 5.35 -17.89
C GLN A 462 -16.30 6.13 -18.32
N ILE A 463 -16.38 6.75 -19.50
CA ILE A 463 -15.31 7.62 -20.01
C ILE A 463 -15.15 8.83 -19.08
N ILE A 464 -13.95 9.00 -18.54
CA ILE A 464 -13.53 10.21 -17.84
C ILE A 464 -12.92 11.16 -18.88
N LYS A 465 -13.42 12.38 -18.98
CA LYS A 465 -12.82 13.45 -19.80
C LYS A 465 -12.18 14.50 -18.90
N LEU A 466 -10.90 14.80 -19.12
CA LEU A 466 -10.16 15.85 -18.41
C LEU A 466 -9.66 16.90 -19.39
N ASP A 467 -9.79 18.18 -19.02
CA ASP A 467 -9.13 19.29 -19.68
C ASP A 467 -7.65 19.37 -19.24
N VAL A 468 -6.73 19.46 -20.19
CA VAL A 468 -5.28 19.45 -19.93
C VAL A 468 -4.87 20.65 -19.08
N ASN A 469 -5.42 21.83 -19.35
CA ASN A 469 -5.01 23.03 -18.61
C ASN A 469 -5.67 23.07 -17.23
N LYS A 470 -7.00 22.99 -17.19
CA LYS A 470 -7.80 23.15 -15.97
C LYS A 470 -7.62 21.96 -15.01
N ASP A 471 -7.73 20.73 -15.51
CA ASP A 471 -7.81 19.55 -14.65
C ASP A 471 -6.44 18.93 -14.36
N ILE A 472 -5.39 19.28 -15.12
CA ILE A 472 -4.03 18.71 -14.95
C ILE A 472 -2.98 19.78 -14.60
N VAL A 473 -2.78 20.79 -15.45
CA VAL A 473 -1.75 21.83 -15.26
C VAL A 473 -2.06 22.69 -14.04
N GLN A 474 -3.24 23.32 -13.99
CA GLN A 474 -3.64 24.18 -12.87
C GLN A 474 -3.77 23.39 -11.57
N LYS A 475 -4.19 22.12 -11.65
CA LYS A 475 -4.37 21.25 -10.48
C LYS A 475 -3.04 20.83 -9.83
N SER A 476 -1.97 20.71 -10.61
CA SER A 476 -0.63 20.39 -10.11
C SER A 476 0.24 21.63 -9.85
N GLY A 477 -0.08 22.76 -10.48
CA GLY A 477 0.76 23.96 -10.44
C GLY A 477 2.07 23.83 -11.23
N LEU A 478 2.20 22.80 -12.08
CA LEU A 478 3.40 22.51 -12.87
C LEU A 478 3.27 23.04 -14.31
N GLU A 479 4.39 23.21 -15.02
CA GLU A 479 4.35 23.47 -16.46
C GLU A 479 4.09 22.17 -17.23
N LEU A 480 3.34 22.23 -18.35
CA LEU A 480 2.93 21.05 -19.12
C LEU A 480 4.07 20.08 -19.49
N LYS A 481 5.26 20.62 -19.78
CA LYS A 481 6.46 19.84 -20.15
C LYS A 481 7.06 19.04 -18.99
N ASP A 482 6.70 19.37 -17.76
CA ASP A 482 7.23 18.75 -16.53
C ASP A 482 6.24 17.76 -15.91
N ILE A 483 5.14 17.46 -16.61
CA ILE A 483 4.08 16.60 -16.08
C ILE A 483 4.23 15.18 -16.64
N ALA A 484 4.19 14.20 -15.74
CA ALA A 484 3.84 12.82 -16.04
C ALA A 484 2.49 12.46 -15.41
N LEU A 485 1.77 11.52 -16.02
CA LEU A 485 0.52 10.99 -15.47
C LEU A 485 0.66 9.52 -15.16
N GLU A 486 0.05 9.08 -14.06
CA GLU A 486 -0.08 7.66 -13.73
C GLU A 486 -1.55 7.34 -13.42
N ILE A 487 -2.09 6.35 -14.13
CA ILE A 487 -3.52 6.02 -14.11
C ILE A 487 -3.72 4.67 -13.46
N PHE A 488 -4.58 4.63 -12.43
CA PHE A 488 -4.84 3.45 -11.63
C PHE A 488 -6.28 2.96 -11.80
N ALA A 489 -6.41 1.68 -12.10
CA ALA A 489 -7.68 0.99 -12.28
C ALA A 489 -7.63 -0.39 -11.60
N ARG A 490 -8.79 -1.01 -11.36
CA ARG A 490 -8.82 -2.35 -10.75
C ARG A 490 -8.33 -3.44 -11.71
N ASN A 491 -7.64 -4.45 -11.17
CA ASN A 491 -7.16 -5.63 -11.91
C ASN A 491 -6.33 -5.32 -13.16
N THR A 492 -5.56 -4.24 -13.13
CA THR A 492 -4.65 -3.86 -14.22
C THR A 492 -3.42 -3.17 -13.65
N SER A 493 -2.29 -3.28 -14.35
CA SER A 493 -1.10 -2.51 -14.01
C SER A 493 -1.36 -1.02 -14.27
N PRO A 494 -0.78 -0.11 -13.48
CA PRO A 494 -0.91 1.32 -13.73
C PRO A 494 -0.38 1.69 -15.12
N ILE A 495 -1.07 2.61 -15.81
CA ILE A 495 -0.59 3.16 -17.08
C ILE A 495 0.16 4.45 -16.78
N LYS A 496 1.39 4.58 -17.30
CA LYS A 496 2.21 5.77 -17.16
C LYS A 496 2.36 6.52 -18.48
N ILE A 497 2.02 7.81 -18.47
CA ILE A 497 2.37 8.76 -19.51
C ILE A 497 3.63 9.48 -19.05
N GLN A 498 4.77 9.12 -19.66
CA GLN A 498 6.09 9.57 -19.20
C GLN A 498 6.31 11.07 -19.31
N ASN A 499 5.82 11.69 -20.39
CA ASN A 499 5.84 13.14 -20.57
C ASN A 499 4.55 13.57 -21.27
N LEU A 500 3.73 14.36 -20.58
CA LEU A 500 2.42 14.76 -21.05
C LEU A 500 2.50 15.67 -22.29
N ASN A 501 3.44 16.62 -22.31
CA ASN A 501 3.63 17.52 -23.44
C ASN A 501 4.00 16.76 -24.72
N THR A 502 4.95 15.83 -24.64
CA THR A 502 5.33 14.97 -25.77
C THR A 502 4.16 14.12 -26.22
N PHE A 503 3.43 13.49 -25.28
CA PHE A 503 2.27 12.67 -25.60
C PHE A 503 1.19 13.44 -26.36
N ILE A 504 0.86 14.66 -25.91
CA ILE A 504 -0.12 15.53 -26.59
C ILE A 504 0.39 16.00 -27.94
N THR A 505 1.64 16.46 -28.02
CA THR A 505 2.21 17.03 -29.24
C THR A 505 2.24 16.00 -30.36
N GLU A 506 2.66 14.78 -30.04
CA GLU A 506 2.79 13.67 -30.98
C GLU A 506 1.52 12.83 -31.14
N SER A 507 0.44 13.13 -30.40
CA SER A 507 -0.80 12.35 -30.42
C SER A 507 -1.46 12.30 -31.79
N THR A 508 -1.24 13.32 -32.63
CA THR A 508 -1.85 13.43 -33.97
C THR A 508 -0.77 13.42 -35.04
N LEU A 509 -0.97 12.61 -36.08
CA LEU A 509 -0.04 12.42 -37.19
C LEU A 509 -0.79 12.51 -38.52
N THR A 510 -0.09 12.91 -39.58
CA THR A 510 -0.60 12.82 -40.96
C THR A 510 0.12 11.70 -41.68
N ILE A 511 -0.60 10.65 -42.04
CA ILE A 511 -0.06 9.48 -42.73
C ILE A 511 -0.81 9.36 -44.06
N GLN A 512 -0.08 9.38 -45.18
CA GLN A 512 -0.67 9.31 -46.53
C GLN A 512 -1.79 10.34 -46.76
N GLY A 513 -1.62 11.57 -46.23
CA GLY A 513 -2.60 12.66 -46.34
C GLY A 513 -3.78 12.57 -45.37
N ARG A 514 -3.87 11.51 -44.55
CA ARG A 514 -4.91 11.34 -43.54
C ARG A 514 -4.42 11.72 -42.15
N GLN A 515 -5.17 12.57 -41.47
CA GLN A 515 -4.95 12.86 -40.05
C GLN A 515 -5.48 11.72 -39.19
N VAL A 516 -4.63 11.20 -38.30
CA VAL A 516 -4.95 10.10 -37.38
C VAL A 516 -4.45 10.42 -35.98
N THR A 517 -5.05 9.81 -34.96
CA THR A 517 -4.59 9.93 -33.57
C THR A 517 -3.95 8.62 -33.11
N LYS A 518 -2.77 8.66 -32.49
CA LYS A 518 -2.11 7.47 -31.94
C LYS A 518 -2.57 7.14 -30.53
N SER A 519 -2.59 5.85 -30.19
CA SER A 519 -2.65 5.38 -28.79
C SER A 519 -1.33 5.67 -28.05
N LEU A 520 -1.24 5.21 -26.81
CA LEU A 520 0.08 4.94 -26.20
C LEU A 520 0.80 3.84 -26.98
N LEU A 521 2.14 3.91 -26.99
CA LEU A 521 2.98 2.79 -27.38
C LEU A 521 3.13 1.88 -26.16
N TYR A 522 2.72 0.62 -26.29
CA TYR A 522 2.94 -0.40 -25.26
C TYR A 522 4.26 -1.10 -25.55
N GLY A 523 5.04 -1.40 -24.51
CA GLY A 523 6.45 -1.83 -24.64
C GLY A 523 7.43 -0.66 -24.63
N SER A 524 8.57 -0.81 -25.30
CA SER A 524 9.63 0.20 -25.41
C SER A 524 9.69 0.83 -26.80
N GLN A 525 10.25 2.05 -26.88
CA GLN A 525 10.60 2.70 -28.15
C GLN A 525 12.12 2.77 -28.29
N ASN A 526 12.75 1.67 -28.72
CA ASN A 526 14.20 1.67 -28.95
C ASN A 526 14.57 2.27 -30.31
N GLU A 527 13.74 2.02 -31.33
CA GLU A 527 13.87 2.59 -32.67
C GLU A 527 12.70 3.52 -33.02
N LYS A 528 12.86 4.31 -34.09
CA LYS A 528 11.77 5.17 -34.59
C LYS A 528 10.57 4.29 -35.00
N PRO A 529 9.36 4.58 -34.51
CA PRO A 529 8.21 3.77 -34.86
C PRO A 529 7.88 3.82 -36.35
N VAL A 530 7.46 2.68 -36.89
CA VAL A 530 6.94 2.54 -38.26
C VAL A 530 5.42 2.49 -38.19
N TYR A 531 4.76 3.15 -39.15
CA TYR A 531 3.31 3.34 -39.16
C TYR A 531 2.68 2.75 -40.41
N TYR A 532 1.56 2.03 -40.24
CA TYR A 532 0.77 1.50 -41.35
C TYR A 532 -0.71 1.81 -41.17
N LEU A 533 -1.35 2.29 -42.22
CA LEU A 533 -2.81 2.39 -42.29
C LEU A 533 -3.39 1.06 -42.75
N LEU A 534 -4.44 0.63 -42.06
CA LEU A 534 -5.29 -0.45 -42.53
C LEU A 534 -6.19 0.10 -43.66
N PRO A 535 -6.45 -0.68 -44.71
CA PRO A 535 -7.35 -0.26 -45.78
C PRO A 535 -8.73 0.07 -45.21
N GLN A 536 -9.19 1.31 -45.43
CA GLN A 536 -10.50 1.78 -44.99
C GLN A 536 -11.40 2.07 -46.18
N GLY A 537 -12.69 1.74 -46.03
CA GLY A 537 -13.71 2.04 -47.04
C GLY A 537 -13.65 1.16 -48.30
N THR A 538 -12.78 0.14 -48.33
CA THR A 538 -12.68 -0.81 -49.43
C THR A 538 -13.26 -2.19 -49.05
N GLU A 539 -13.59 -3.02 -50.04
CA GLU A 539 -13.91 -4.46 -49.85
C GLU A 539 -12.70 -5.27 -49.37
N THR A 540 -11.53 -4.64 -49.25
CA THR A 540 -10.30 -5.23 -48.72
C THR A 540 -10.45 -5.53 -47.23
N LYS A 541 -10.39 -6.79 -46.85
CA LYS A 541 -10.46 -7.29 -45.48
C LYS A 541 -9.22 -8.08 -45.11
N VAL A 542 -8.96 -8.24 -43.82
CA VAL A 542 -7.89 -9.12 -43.33
C VAL A 542 -8.30 -10.56 -43.62
N ASN A 543 -7.47 -11.29 -44.37
CA ASN A 543 -7.73 -12.69 -44.72
C ASN A 543 -6.71 -13.66 -44.11
N LYS A 544 -5.58 -13.16 -43.61
CA LYS A 544 -4.56 -13.97 -42.94
C LYS A 544 -3.69 -13.10 -42.03
N ILE A 545 -3.35 -13.63 -40.87
CA ILE A 545 -2.39 -13.03 -39.93
C ILE A 545 -1.30 -14.07 -39.64
N ILE A 546 -0.04 -13.67 -39.74
CA ILE A 546 1.11 -14.46 -39.29
C ILE A 546 1.71 -13.73 -38.08
N VAL A 547 1.90 -14.47 -36.99
CA VAL A 547 2.58 -13.99 -35.79
C VAL A 547 3.91 -14.73 -35.69
N TYR A 548 5.03 -14.01 -35.73
CA TYR A 548 6.37 -14.53 -35.52
C TYR A 548 6.71 -14.39 -34.03
N HIS A 549 7.09 -15.48 -33.39
CA HIS A 549 7.24 -15.51 -31.93
C HIS A 549 8.25 -16.54 -31.43
N GLY A 550 8.75 -16.29 -30.22
CA GLY A 550 9.61 -17.19 -29.45
C GLY A 550 9.42 -16.93 -27.96
N GLY A 551 10.46 -16.41 -27.28
CA GLY A 551 10.34 -15.92 -25.90
C GLY A 551 9.50 -14.63 -25.79
N ALA A 552 9.35 -13.91 -26.91
CA ALA A 552 8.57 -12.69 -27.11
C ALA A 552 8.01 -12.69 -28.54
N ILE A 553 7.26 -11.66 -28.91
CA ILE A 553 6.84 -11.42 -30.29
C ILE A 553 8.01 -10.84 -31.09
N ASP A 554 8.34 -11.49 -32.20
CA ASP A 554 9.37 -11.01 -33.13
C ASP A 554 8.76 -10.09 -34.19
N GLY A 555 7.56 -10.40 -34.67
CA GLY A 555 6.89 -9.65 -35.72
C GLY A 555 5.47 -10.11 -36.04
N LEU A 556 4.75 -9.30 -36.81
CA LEU A 556 3.35 -9.44 -37.18
C LEU A 556 3.20 -9.12 -38.67
N LYS A 557 2.66 -10.08 -39.43
CA LYS A 557 2.39 -9.90 -40.86
C LYS A 557 0.91 -10.08 -41.17
N ILE A 558 0.27 -9.03 -41.66
CA ILE A 558 -1.17 -8.98 -41.93
C ILE A 558 -1.38 -8.93 -43.43
N PHE A 559 -2.17 -9.88 -43.93
CA PHE A 559 -2.53 -10.03 -45.33
C PHE A 559 -3.99 -9.65 -45.55
N PHE A 560 -4.29 -9.28 -46.80
CA PHE A 560 -5.59 -8.78 -47.17
C PHE A 560 -6.21 -9.56 -48.33
N SER A 561 -7.54 -9.51 -48.43
CA SER A 561 -8.35 -10.21 -49.45
C SER A 561 -8.16 -9.69 -50.87
N SER A 562 -7.58 -8.50 -51.02
CA SER A 562 -7.26 -7.87 -52.32
C SER A 562 -5.75 -7.83 -52.56
N ASN A 563 -5.30 -7.34 -53.72
CA ASN A 563 -3.88 -7.10 -54.04
C ASN A 563 -3.21 -5.99 -53.19
N TYR A 564 -3.80 -5.62 -52.06
CA TYR A 564 -3.20 -4.68 -51.12
C TYR A 564 -1.95 -5.31 -50.49
N PRO A 565 -0.80 -4.62 -50.47
CA PRO A 565 0.43 -5.17 -49.92
C PRO A 565 0.27 -5.64 -48.46
N PRO A 566 0.86 -6.79 -48.07
CA PRO A 566 0.87 -7.19 -46.67
C PRO A 566 1.58 -6.16 -45.81
N ILE A 567 1.06 -5.92 -44.61
CA ILE A 567 1.71 -5.09 -43.60
C ILE A 567 2.61 -6.00 -42.76
N LEU A 568 3.88 -5.62 -42.60
CA LEU A 568 4.83 -6.27 -41.67
C LEU A 568 5.27 -5.24 -40.63
N LEU A 569 5.05 -5.56 -39.34
CA LEU A 569 5.74 -4.92 -38.23
C LEU A 569 6.67 -5.93 -37.56
N GLY A 570 7.90 -5.55 -37.23
CA GLY A 570 8.89 -6.46 -36.65
C GLY A 570 9.58 -7.34 -37.69
N HIS A 571 10.13 -8.48 -37.24
CA HIS A 571 10.94 -9.39 -38.05
C HIS A 571 10.16 -10.64 -38.46
N GLU A 572 10.50 -11.16 -39.64
CA GLU A 572 10.13 -12.53 -40.01
C GLU A 572 11.19 -13.49 -39.47
N THR A 573 10.77 -14.43 -38.63
CA THR A 573 11.63 -15.46 -38.04
C THR A 573 11.17 -16.86 -38.43
N GLY A 574 12.00 -17.87 -38.15
CA GLY A 574 11.67 -19.27 -38.45
C GLY A 574 10.55 -19.86 -37.59
N ASN A 575 10.21 -19.23 -36.46
CA ASN A 575 9.15 -19.69 -35.56
C ASN A 575 7.93 -18.77 -35.67
N PHE A 576 6.82 -19.29 -36.16
CA PHE A 576 5.62 -18.51 -36.42
C PHE A 576 4.35 -19.34 -36.36
N SER A 577 3.22 -18.66 -36.19
CA SER A 577 1.88 -19.23 -36.30
C SER A 577 1.08 -18.47 -37.34
N THR A 578 0.39 -19.22 -38.20
CA THR A 578 -0.44 -18.67 -39.29
C THR A 578 -1.91 -18.86 -38.97
N PHE A 579 -2.70 -17.81 -39.11
CA PHE A 579 -4.13 -17.79 -38.88
C PHE A 579 -4.85 -17.31 -40.14
N ASN A 580 -5.68 -18.17 -40.73
CA ASN A 580 -6.54 -17.80 -41.84
C ASN A 580 -7.80 -17.13 -41.28
N ILE A 581 -8.13 -15.95 -41.78
CA ILE A 581 -9.24 -15.11 -41.33
C ILE A 581 -10.30 -15.07 -42.43
N ASN A 582 -11.56 -15.23 -42.07
CA ASN A 582 -12.68 -15.15 -43.01
C ASN A 582 -13.04 -13.70 -43.34
N ASN A 583 -12.11 -12.98 -44.00
CA ASN A 583 -12.29 -11.62 -44.49
C ASN A 583 -12.95 -10.67 -43.47
N ASP A 584 -12.22 -10.31 -42.42
CA ASP A 584 -12.74 -9.43 -41.35
C ASP A 584 -11.90 -8.15 -41.17
N ASN A 585 -12.35 -7.25 -40.29
CA ASN A 585 -11.63 -6.03 -39.90
C ASN A 585 -11.15 -6.19 -38.46
N ILE A 586 -9.93 -5.75 -38.18
CA ILE A 586 -9.42 -5.67 -36.81
C ILE A 586 -10.18 -4.56 -36.07
N GLY A 587 -10.82 -4.93 -34.95
CA GLY A 587 -11.54 -4.00 -34.08
C GLY A 587 -10.91 -3.83 -32.70
N LYS A 588 -10.15 -4.84 -32.25
CA LYS A 588 -9.46 -4.84 -30.96
C LYS A 588 -8.18 -5.66 -31.03
N ILE A 589 -7.14 -5.19 -30.35
CA ILE A 589 -5.89 -5.91 -30.15
C ILE A 589 -5.69 -6.03 -28.64
N LYS A 590 -5.55 -7.27 -28.17
CA LYS A 590 -5.13 -7.58 -26.81
C LYS A 590 -3.66 -7.96 -26.84
N LEU A 591 -2.85 -7.47 -25.92
CA LEU A 591 -1.43 -7.74 -25.88
C LEU A 591 -0.94 -7.95 -24.45
N ARG A 592 0.23 -8.58 -24.29
CA ARG A 592 1.04 -8.42 -23.08
C ARG A 592 2.34 -7.73 -23.43
N SER A 593 2.79 -6.81 -22.58
CA SER A 593 4.06 -6.12 -22.77
C SER A 593 4.77 -5.82 -21.46
N GLY A 594 6.09 -6.02 -21.46
CA GLY A 594 7.03 -5.46 -20.50
C GLY A 594 7.98 -4.50 -21.21
N GLN A 595 9.26 -4.85 -21.30
CA GLN A 595 10.23 -4.12 -22.11
C GLN A 595 10.01 -4.36 -23.62
N TRP A 596 9.45 -5.50 -24.00
CA TRP A 596 9.05 -5.89 -25.35
C TRP A 596 7.59 -6.37 -25.36
N ILE A 597 7.06 -6.70 -26.54
CA ILE A 597 5.76 -7.34 -26.67
C ILE A 597 5.89 -8.84 -26.41
N ASP A 598 5.26 -9.32 -25.35
CA ASP A 598 5.34 -10.72 -24.93
C ASP A 598 4.31 -11.58 -25.68
N ALA A 599 3.08 -11.10 -25.84
CA ALA A 599 2.01 -11.84 -26.49
C ALA A 599 1.00 -10.93 -27.20
N VAL A 600 0.28 -11.45 -28.19
CA VAL A 600 -0.77 -10.71 -28.94
C VAL A 600 -1.96 -11.56 -29.33
N GLN A 601 -3.14 -10.95 -29.36
CA GLN A 601 -4.38 -11.52 -29.84
C GLN A 601 -5.21 -10.47 -30.60
N PHE A 602 -5.74 -10.85 -31.76
CA PHE A 602 -6.59 -9.98 -32.58
C PHE A 602 -8.06 -10.37 -32.46
N PHE A 603 -8.93 -9.36 -32.56
CA PHE A 603 -10.38 -9.50 -32.53
C PHE A 603 -11.01 -8.63 -33.61
N ASN A 604 -12.19 -9.03 -34.08
CA ASN A 604 -12.95 -8.23 -35.03
C ASN A 604 -13.73 -7.09 -34.34
N LYS A 605 -14.47 -6.30 -35.13
CA LYS A 605 -15.28 -5.19 -34.63
C LYS A 605 -16.44 -5.62 -33.72
N GLN A 606 -16.84 -6.89 -33.77
CA GLN A 606 -17.85 -7.50 -32.91
C GLN A 606 -17.24 -8.20 -31.68
N ASN A 607 -15.96 -7.93 -31.38
CA ASN A 607 -15.23 -8.54 -30.26
C ASN A 607 -15.07 -10.08 -30.34
N ILE A 608 -15.21 -10.68 -31.53
CA ILE A 608 -14.97 -12.10 -31.76
C ILE A 608 -13.46 -12.31 -32.00
N PRO A 609 -12.81 -13.26 -31.30
CA PRO A 609 -11.39 -13.56 -31.53
C PRO A 609 -11.12 -13.95 -33.00
N LEU A 610 -10.14 -13.30 -33.60
CA LEU A 610 -9.59 -13.64 -34.92
C LEU A 610 -8.38 -14.58 -34.79
N THR A 611 -7.67 -14.49 -33.68
CA THR A 611 -6.54 -15.38 -33.34
C THR A 611 -6.68 -15.87 -31.89
N PRO A 612 -5.98 -16.96 -31.50
CA PRO A 612 -5.69 -17.23 -30.10
C PRO A 612 -4.71 -16.17 -29.54
N PHE A 613 -4.45 -16.22 -28.23
CA PHE A 613 -3.40 -15.41 -27.60
C PHE A 613 -2.04 -16.09 -27.81
N VAL A 614 -1.18 -15.48 -28.62
CA VAL A 614 0.07 -16.08 -29.12
C VAL A 614 1.27 -15.38 -28.52
N GLY A 615 2.33 -16.12 -28.21
CA GLY A 615 3.56 -15.64 -27.57
C GLY A 615 3.67 -16.07 -26.10
N ASN A 616 4.43 -15.32 -25.31
CA ASN A 616 4.57 -15.52 -23.87
C ASN A 616 3.36 -14.93 -23.11
N VAL A 617 2.29 -15.73 -22.98
CA VAL A 617 1.04 -15.33 -22.32
C VAL A 617 1.16 -15.06 -20.81
N ASN A 618 2.31 -15.36 -20.21
CA ASN A 618 2.61 -15.06 -18.82
C ASN A 618 3.62 -13.90 -18.65
N GLY A 619 4.15 -13.36 -19.75
CA GLY A 619 5.11 -12.25 -19.74
C GLY A 619 4.42 -10.88 -19.66
N GLY A 620 5.08 -9.87 -19.09
CA GLY A 620 4.60 -8.48 -19.11
C GLY A 620 3.22 -8.24 -18.47
N SER A 621 2.69 -7.03 -18.67
CA SER A 621 1.34 -6.62 -18.27
C SER A 621 0.37 -6.73 -19.43
N GLU A 622 -0.89 -7.08 -19.15
CA GLU A 622 -1.93 -7.17 -20.18
C GLU A 622 -2.49 -5.78 -20.53
N HIS A 623 -2.70 -5.53 -21.82
CA HIS A 623 -3.28 -4.30 -22.34
C HIS A 623 -4.25 -4.60 -23.49
N VAL A 624 -5.22 -3.72 -23.68
CA VAL A 624 -6.24 -3.79 -24.74
C VAL A 624 -6.28 -2.45 -25.47
N LEU A 625 -6.07 -2.53 -26.78
CA LEU A 625 -6.22 -1.44 -27.73
C LEU A 625 -7.54 -1.63 -28.48
N GLU A 626 -8.48 -0.70 -28.31
CA GLU A 626 -9.80 -0.77 -28.96
C GLU A 626 -10.34 0.59 -29.41
N GLY A 627 -11.38 0.55 -30.24
CA GLY A 627 -12.03 1.72 -30.85
C GLY A 627 -12.07 1.61 -32.37
N SER A 628 -12.20 2.75 -33.03
CA SER A 628 -12.12 2.85 -34.50
C SER A 628 -10.68 2.69 -34.98
N ILE A 629 -10.11 1.48 -34.88
CA ILE A 629 -8.74 1.21 -35.34
C ILE A 629 -8.65 1.40 -36.85
N VAL A 630 -7.79 2.32 -37.28
CA VAL A 630 -7.56 2.68 -38.69
C VAL A 630 -6.15 2.31 -39.16
N GLY A 631 -5.29 1.90 -38.24
CA GLY A 631 -3.90 1.59 -38.49
C GLY A 631 -3.21 1.03 -37.27
N ILE A 632 -2.00 0.53 -37.47
CA ILE A 632 -1.12 0.01 -36.43
C ILE A 632 0.26 0.61 -36.59
N TYR A 633 0.98 0.76 -35.48
CA TYR A 633 2.36 1.24 -35.49
C TYR A 633 3.17 0.53 -34.43
N GLY A 634 4.49 0.50 -34.57
CA GLY A 634 5.35 -0.16 -33.61
C GLY A 634 6.82 0.17 -33.81
N SER A 635 7.62 -0.23 -32.82
CA SER A 635 9.09 -0.10 -32.77
C SER A 635 9.68 -1.49 -32.53
N TRP A 636 10.82 -1.80 -33.11
CA TRP A 636 11.48 -3.10 -32.96
C TRP A 636 12.98 -2.99 -33.19
N SER A 637 13.73 -3.85 -32.53
CA SER A 637 15.19 -3.99 -32.66
C SER A 637 15.52 -5.45 -32.92
N ASN A 638 15.85 -6.25 -31.90
CA ASN A 638 15.95 -7.70 -32.02
C ASN A 638 14.58 -8.38 -31.91
N TRP A 639 13.71 -7.84 -31.06
CA TRP A 639 12.32 -8.25 -30.90
C TRP A 639 11.39 -7.08 -31.23
N MET A 640 10.08 -7.36 -31.28
CA MET A 640 9.08 -6.29 -31.29
C MET A 640 9.09 -5.59 -29.93
N ASP A 641 9.72 -4.41 -29.91
CA ASP A 641 9.92 -3.63 -28.68
C ASP A 641 8.62 -2.98 -28.23
N GLY A 642 7.82 -2.46 -29.17
CA GLY A 642 6.56 -1.84 -28.83
C GLY A 642 5.54 -1.78 -29.96
N ILE A 643 4.26 -1.68 -29.58
CA ILE A 643 3.13 -1.63 -30.50
C ILE A 643 2.05 -0.65 -30.01
N GLY A 644 1.37 -0.01 -30.96
CA GLY A 644 0.18 0.80 -30.70
C GLY A 644 -0.75 0.83 -31.92
N VAL A 645 -1.87 1.53 -31.79
CA VAL A 645 -2.89 1.67 -32.86
C VAL A 645 -3.11 3.13 -33.23
N LEU A 646 -3.65 3.32 -34.43
CA LEU A 646 -4.08 4.60 -34.97
C LEU A 646 -5.61 4.64 -35.00
N TYR A 647 -6.19 5.80 -34.69
CA TYR A 647 -7.63 6.09 -34.68
C TYR A 647 -8.01 7.15 -35.71
#